data_AF-A0A6G3R366-F1
#
_entry.id   AF-A0A6G3R366-F1
#
_cell.length_a   1.000
_cell.length_b   1.000
_cell.length_c   1.000
_cell.angle_alpha   90.00
_cell.angle_beta   90.00
_cell.angle_gamma   90.00
#
_symmetry.space_group_name_H-M   'P 1'
#
loop_
_entity.id
_entity.type
_entity.pdbx_description
1 polymer ?
#
loop_
_entity_poly.entity_id
_entity_poly.type
_entity_poly.pdbx_seq_one_letter_code
_entity_poly.pdbx_strand_id
1 'polypeptide(L)'
;MRKSLVRRGLGAALPLALTVAMSMGLLSQPAGAAGNTGSVAHVAADDPEDAGPPPVAQSPTAETEHVAHGRTKVSELPPLAASKDPLKEVYGKTAKAPVRPSKSMEKAVAGKTGKSRALAAACNVSDFTSRSGGALVQQIKASTTDCVNTLFNLTGSDAYYAFRESQMASVAYALRDGSTSYPGNASTGMPQLVLYLRAGYYVHYYNASTVGSYGSSLQTAIRAGLDAFFASPRSRDVNDANGETLAEAVTLIDSAEENARYIHVVKRLLADYDSTWNSSWWMLNAVNNVYTVTFRGHQVPAFVSAVQSDPGLIDALYNFASGHLALLGTDQSYLTSNAGRELGRFLQHSPLRSKVRPLAAGLLNSSSIKGRTAPLWVGVAEMTDYYDKANCSYYGTCDLQAQLARSVLTVTYPCSSSITIKAQQMTSGELSSSCSSLRNQDAYFHNVARDNGPVANDNNSTIEVVVFDSSTDYQTYAGAMYGIDTNNGGMYLEGNPSAAGNQPRFIAYEAEWLRPDFQIWNLNHEYTHYLDGRFNMYGDFNANITTPTIWWIEGFAEYVSYSYRGLPYTEATTEAGRRTYALSTLFDTTYSHDTTRIYRWGYLAVRYMLENHRADMDTVLGYYRAGNWNAARSYLTGTIGTRYDNDWYTWLAACAAGNCGGGGTNPPGNQAPTAAFTTAVQGLDVTFTDQSTDADGTIASRSWSFGDGTTSTATNPVKRYGSAGSYTVKLTVTDDKGATATATRTVTVASGGGGGTECTGTDTRELGQNCQRGNQSATTGNYAYLYLYVPAGTTQLKITTSGGTGDADLYYSTSGWPGTTSYTQRATGSGNNHTLTINNPPAGANYISLHAVSSFSGVTVSSAY
;
A
#
# COMPACT_ATOMS: atom_id res chain seq x y z
N MET A 1 25.95 -20.54 50.78
CA MET A 1 27.03 -21.38 51.34
C MET A 1 28.35 -20.67 51.12
N ARG A 2 29.11 -20.45 52.22
CA ARG A 2 30.57 -20.17 52.35
C ARG A 2 31.22 -19.17 51.37
N LYS A 3 32.04 -18.21 51.77
CA LYS A 3 32.57 -17.66 53.04
C LYS A 3 33.43 -16.46 52.56
N SER A 4 33.24 -15.26 53.13
CA SER A 4 34.25 -14.60 54.01
C SER A 4 35.39 -13.89 53.24
N LEU A 5 35.90 -12.69 53.53
CA LEU A 5 36.15 -11.97 54.79
C LEU A 5 36.36 -10.48 54.41
N VAL A 6 35.76 -9.52 55.14
CA VAL A 6 36.43 -8.56 56.08
C VAL A 6 36.97 -7.32 55.39
N ARG A 7 36.84 -6.09 55.91
CA ARG A 7 36.04 -5.44 56.99
C ARG A 7 36.37 -3.95 56.79
N ARG A 8 35.38 -3.11 57.14
CA ARG A 8 35.46 -1.83 57.90
C ARG A 8 36.61 -0.86 57.54
N GLY A 9 36.36 0.41 57.25
CA GLY A 9 35.18 1.22 57.56
C GLY A 9 35.63 2.59 58.06
N LEU A 10 34.68 3.53 58.08
CA LEU A 10 34.62 4.77 58.89
C LEU A 10 35.80 5.76 58.71
N GLY A 11 35.61 7.06 58.54
CA GLY A 11 34.44 7.92 58.64
C GLY A 11 34.91 9.36 58.43
N ALA A 12 33.93 10.23 58.15
CA ALA A 12 33.74 11.56 58.76
C ALA A 12 35.00 12.46 58.98
N ALA A 13 35.05 13.72 58.57
CA ALA A 13 34.01 14.72 58.53
C ALA A 13 34.48 15.93 57.70
N LEU A 14 33.49 16.62 57.11
CA LEU A 14 33.25 18.07 57.06
C LEU A 14 34.21 19.01 57.86
N PRO A 15 34.15 20.35 57.67
CA PRO A 15 33.74 21.16 56.50
C PRO A 15 34.48 22.53 56.38
N LEU A 16 33.93 23.38 55.49
CA LEU A 16 33.92 24.86 55.57
C LEU A 16 35.27 25.57 55.30
N ALA A 17 35.37 26.71 54.63
CA ALA A 17 34.41 27.68 54.14
C ALA A 17 35.15 28.66 53.18
N LEU A 18 34.37 29.42 52.41
CA LEU A 18 34.48 30.87 52.16
C LEU A 18 35.88 31.46 51.78
N THR A 19 36.11 32.33 50.79
CA THR A 19 35.30 33.27 49.99
C THR A 19 36.30 34.12 49.18
N VAL A 20 35.90 34.62 47.99
CA VAL A 20 36.12 36.02 47.49
C VAL A 20 37.60 36.42 47.20
N ALA A 21 37.99 37.11 46.13
CA ALA A 21 37.35 37.83 45.04
C ALA A 21 38.37 38.03 43.90
N MET A 22 37.82 38.32 42.71
CA MET A 22 38.26 39.29 41.69
C MET A 22 39.74 39.69 41.61
N SER A 23 40.32 39.55 40.41
CA SER A 23 40.66 40.74 39.60
C SER A 23 41.16 40.37 38.20
N MET A 24 40.82 41.25 37.26
CA MET A 24 41.06 41.26 35.82
C MET A 24 42.53 41.41 35.40
N GLY A 25 42.82 41.06 34.13
CA GLY A 25 43.99 41.50 33.35
C GLY A 25 44.44 40.43 32.35
N LEU A 26 43.82 40.29 31.16
CA LEU A 26 44.15 40.96 29.87
C LEU A 26 45.61 40.85 29.41
N LEU A 27 45.75 40.41 28.14
CA LEU A 27 46.94 40.37 27.24
C LEU A 27 47.83 39.12 27.47
N SER A 28 48.26 38.32 26.50
CA SER A 28 48.46 38.46 25.05
C SER A 28 48.82 37.07 24.47
N GLN A 29 48.47 36.80 23.20
CA GLN A 29 48.93 35.65 22.38
C GLN A 29 50.45 35.76 22.03
N PRO A 30 51.09 34.95 21.14
CA PRO A 30 50.75 33.69 20.45
C PRO A 30 51.92 32.65 20.37
N ALA A 31 51.74 31.60 19.53
CA ALA A 31 52.70 30.66 18.92
C ALA A 31 53.09 29.47 19.81
N GLY A 32 52.78 28.21 19.45
CA GLY A 32 53.16 27.47 18.23
C GLY A 32 54.32 26.53 18.64
N ALA A 33 54.44 25.24 18.31
CA ALA A 33 53.75 24.33 17.42
C ALA A 33 54.20 22.89 17.81
N ALA A 34 53.49 21.86 17.29
CA ALA A 34 53.91 20.46 17.10
C ALA A 34 54.30 19.65 18.35
N GLY A 35 54.04 18.35 18.47
CA GLY A 35 53.45 17.35 17.61
C GLY A 35 53.67 15.97 18.25
N ASN A 36 52.79 15.04 17.89
CA ASN A 36 52.98 13.59 17.82
C ASN A 36 52.97 12.68 19.10
N THR A 37 51.96 11.80 19.07
CA THR A 37 51.99 10.32 19.18
C THR A 37 52.10 9.59 20.52
N GLY A 38 51.14 8.68 20.73
CA GLY A 38 51.30 7.37 21.41
C GLY A 38 50.62 7.26 22.77
N SER A 39 49.30 7.01 22.84
CA SER A 39 48.64 5.68 22.96
C SER A 39 49.03 4.86 24.19
N VAL A 40 48.13 4.72 25.18
CA VAL A 40 47.72 3.42 25.78
C VAL A 40 46.27 3.51 26.30
N ALA A 41 45.56 2.39 26.15
CA ALA A 41 44.12 2.17 26.23
C ALA A 41 43.47 2.11 27.64
N HIS A 42 42.18 2.44 27.60
CA HIS A 42 40.99 2.00 28.36
C HIS A 42 41.09 1.26 29.71
N VAL A 43 40.31 1.80 30.67
CA VAL A 43 39.40 1.00 31.52
C VAL A 43 38.03 1.67 31.50
N ALA A 44 37.00 0.87 31.27
CA ALA A 44 35.60 1.24 31.07
C ALA A 44 34.89 1.64 32.39
N ALA A 45 33.98 2.61 32.29
CA ALA A 45 32.92 2.86 33.28
C ALA A 45 31.72 3.54 32.59
N ASP A 46 30.62 2.80 32.53
CA ASP A 46 29.19 3.15 32.44
C ASP A 46 28.74 4.33 31.55
N ASP A 47 28.01 3.97 30.49
CA ASP A 47 27.22 4.85 29.62
C ASP A 47 26.12 5.61 30.41
N PRO A 48 26.04 6.95 30.32
CA PRO A 48 24.79 7.67 30.55
C PRO A 48 23.90 7.54 29.30
N GLU A 49 22.64 7.20 29.55
CA GLU A 49 21.55 7.06 28.58
C GLU A 49 21.55 8.16 27.51
N ASP A 50 21.51 7.71 26.26
CA ASP A 50 21.38 8.48 25.03
C ASP A 50 20.02 9.21 24.98
N ALA A 51 19.98 10.41 25.55
CA ALA A 51 18.88 11.35 25.36
C ALA A 51 19.06 12.07 24.01
N GLY A 52 18.78 11.35 22.92
CA GLY A 52 18.67 11.94 21.58
C GLY A 52 17.61 13.05 21.54
N PRO A 53 17.81 14.11 20.73
CA PRO A 53 16.92 15.26 20.69
C PRO A 53 15.53 14.91 20.11
N PRO A 54 14.42 15.44 20.67
CA PRO A 54 13.06 15.05 20.27
C PRO A 54 12.57 15.81 19.01
N PRO A 55 11.93 15.15 18.03
CA PRO A 55 11.56 15.72 16.72
C PRO A 55 10.45 16.81 16.82
N VAL A 56 10.43 17.82 15.94
CA VAL A 56 9.33 18.82 15.82
C VAL A 56 8.23 18.30 14.90
N ALA A 57 6.99 18.80 15.07
CA ALA A 57 5.86 18.52 14.18
C ALA A 57 6.25 18.76 12.71
N GLN A 58 6.35 17.67 11.95
CA GLN A 58 6.50 17.71 10.51
C GLN A 58 5.28 18.45 9.92
N SER A 59 5.53 19.37 9.00
CA SER A 59 4.53 19.68 7.97
C SER A 59 4.13 18.36 7.30
N PRO A 60 2.88 18.20 6.83
CA PRO A 60 2.35 16.94 6.26
C PRO A 60 2.95 16.62 4.87
N THR A 61 4.24 16.84 4.68
CA THR A 61 4.98 16.64 3.42
C THR A 61 6.24 15.78 3.60
N ALA A 62 6.52 15.27 4.81
CA ALA A 62 7.55 14.26 5.02
C ALA A 62 6.82 12.93 5.27
N GLU A 63 6.77 12.08 4.25
CA GLU A 63 6.31 10.69 4.40
C GLU A 63 7.22 9.95 5.38
N THR A 64 6.61 9.10 6.19
CA THR A 64 7.26 8.17 7.10
C THR A 64 7.89 7.03 6.32
N GLU A 65 9.08 6.59 6.73
CA GLU A 65 9.79 5.43 6.17
C GLU A 65 8.85 4.22 6.01
N HIS A 66 8.79 3.65 4.79
CA HIS A 66 8.01 2.43 4.49
C HIS A 66 8.73 1.15 4.93
N VAL A 67 9.97 1.29 5.39
CA VAL A 67 10.80 0.22 5.93
C VAL A 67 11.31 0.62 7.31
N ALA A 68 11.13 -0.23 8.31
CA ALA A 68 11.62 0.01 9.66
C ALA A 68 12.51 -1.15 10.17
N HIS A 69 13.62 -0.79 10.81
CA HIS A 69 14.55 -1.73 11.45
C HIS A 69 13.98 -2.34 12.76
N GLY A 70 13.09 -1.63 13.45
CA GLY A 70 12.62 -2.04 14.77
C GLY A 70 11.33 -1.34 15.20
N ARG A 71 10.84 -1.73 16.37
CA ARG A 71 9.62 -1.15 16.93
C ARG A 71 9.86 0.32 17.31
N THR A 72 9.12 1.25 16.71
CA THR A 72 8.99 2.64 17.16
C THR A 72 8.55 2.64 18.63
N LYS A 73 9.24 3.43 19.47
CA LYS A 73 8.88 3.48 20.89
C LYS A 73 7.56 4.22 21.04
N VAL A 74 6.70 3.76 21.95
CA VAL A 74 5.42 4.43 22.27
C VAL A 74 5.61 5.88 22.74
N SER A 75 6.78 6.19 23.30
CA SER A 75 7.18 7.56 23.66
C SER A 75 7.40 8.49 22.46
N GLU A 76 7.65 7.93 21.28
CA GLU A 76 7.92 8.66 20.03
C GLU A 76 6.66 8.79 19.16
N LEU A 77 5.65 7.95 19.40
CA LEU A 77 4.40 7.95 18.62
C LEU A 77 3.48 9.12 19.02
N PRO A 78 3.31 10.15 18.15
CA PRO A 78 2.48 11.31 18.43
C PRO A 78 0.97 10.95 18.50
N PRO A 79 0.10 11.87 18.93
CA PRO A 79 -1.35 11.72 18.81
C PRO A 79 -1.79 11.50 17.36
N LEU A 80 -2.90 10.78 17.15
CA LEU A 80 -3.45 10.54 15.82
C LEU A 80 -3.85 11.87 15.16
N ALA A 81 -3.52 12.02 13.88
CA ALA A 81 -3.89 13.18 13.09
C ALA A 81 -5.39 13.21 12.80
N ALA A 82 -5.93 14.41 12.56
CA ALA A 82 -7.31 14.58 12.11
C ALA A 82 -7.51 14.17 10.64
N SER A 83 -6.44 14.20 9.85
CA SER A 83 -6.46 13.77 8.44
C SER A 83 -6.11 12.30 8.30
N LYS A 84 -6.86 11.60 7.44
CA LYS A 84 -6.55 10.24 6.96
C LYS A 84 -5.79 10.26 5.63
N ASP A 85 -5.36 11.42 5.13
CA ASP A 85 -4.66 11.53 3.84
C ASP A 85 -3.40 10.65 3.75
N PRO A 86 -2.55 10.52 4.81
CA PRO A 86 -1.39 9.63 4.76
C PRO A 86 -1.74 8.14 4.64
N LEU A 87 -2.98 7.75 5.00
CA LEU A 87 -3.52 6.40 4.79
C LEU A 87 -4.04 6.17 3.38
N LYS A 88 -4.22 7.24 2.63
CA LYS A 88 -4.86 7.23 1.32
C LYS A 88 -3.93 7.74 0.23
N GLU A 89 -2.64 7.92 0.50
CA GLU A 89 -1.70 8.50 -0.47
C GLU A 89 -1.70 7.66 -1.74
N VAL A 90 -2.50 8.11 -2.72
CA VAL A 90 -2.79 7.36 -3.92
C VAL A 90 -1.53 7.38 -4.78
N TYR A 91 -0.75 6.30 -4.73
CA TYR A 91 0.14 5.95 -5.84
C TYR A 91 -0.71 5.94 -7.11
N GLY A 92 -0.55 6.97 -7.95
CA GLY A 92 -1.18 6.99 -9.27
C GLY A 92 -2.51 7.73 -9.42
N LYS A 93 -2.84 8.74 -8.60
CA LYS A 93 -3.83 9.76 -9.00
C LYS A 93 -3.39 11.17 -8.65
N THR A 94 -3.41 12.05 -9.65
CA THR A 94 -3.73 13.48 -9.46
C THR A 94 -5.19 13.63 -9.06
N ALA A 95 -5.60 13.05 -7.92
CA ALA A 95 -6.72 13.64 -7.23
C ALA A 95 -6.28 15.08 -6.93
N LYS A 96 -7.05 16.08 -7.36
CA LYS A 96 -7.11 17.34 -6.61
C LYS A 96 -7.11 16.91 -5.15
N ALA A 97 -6.11 17.31 -4.36
CA ALA A 97 -5.99 16.97 -2.95
C ALA A 97 -7.40 16.82 -2.36
N PRO A 98 -7.85 15.60 -1.98
CA PRO A 98 -9.25 15.37 -1.63
C PRO A 98 -9.63 16.39 -0.57
N VAL A 99 -10.68 17.16 -0.90
CA VAL A 99 -11.17 18.38 -0.25
C VAL A 99 -10.59 18.64 1.15
N ARG A 100 -9.36 19.18 1.21
CA ARG A 100 -9.11 20.27 2.17
C ARG A 100 -10.22 21.26 1.82
N PRO A 101 -11.11 21.69 2.74
CA PRO A 101 -11.90 22.87 2.46
C PRO A 101 -10.89 23.90 1.95
N SER A 102 -11.10 24.44 0.73
CA SER A 102 -10.27 25.53 0.20
C SER A 102 -10.00 26.46 1.37
N LYS A 103 -8.73 26.75 1.69
CA LYS A 103 -8.36 27.44 2.94
C LYS A 103 -9.40 28.53 3.16
N SER A 104 -10.14 28.48 4.27
CA SER A 104 -11.31 29.34 4.45
C SER A 104 -10.93 30.82 4.29
N MET A 105 -9.65 31.09 4.54
CA MET A 105 -8.95 32.37 4.48
C MET A 105 -8.46 32.77 3.07
N GLU A 106 -8.40 31.88 2.07
CA GLU A 106 -8.17 32.25 0.65
C GLU A 106 -9.31 33.12 0.10
N LYS A 107 -10.55 32.85 0.50
CA LYS A 107 -11.73 33.57 -0.01
C LYS A 107 -11.87 34.99 0.55
N ALA A 108 -11.30 35.29 1.72
CA ALA A 108 -11.49 36.57 2.41
C ALA A 108 -10.72 37.74 1.75
N VAL A 109 -9.63 37.47 1.01
CA VAL A 109 -8.87 38.52 0.29
C VAL A 109 -9.59 38.96 -1.00
N ALA A 110 -10.45 38.11 -1.57
CA ALA A 110 -11.21 38.41 -2.80
C ALA A 110 -12.34 39.44 -2.59
N GLY A 111 -12.65 39.83 -1.35
CA GLY A 111 -13.78 40.69 -1.00
C GLY A 111 -13.61 42.19 -1.28
N LYS A 112 -12.47 42.65 -1.81
CA LYS A 112 -12.28 44.06 -2.18
C LYS A 112 -11.65 44.19 -3.56
N THR A 113 -12.46 44.69 -4.49
CA THR A 113 -12.20 45.01 -5.91
C THR A 113 -12.33 43.84 -6.89
N GLY A 114 -13.45 43.86 -7.64
CA GLY A 114 -13.62 43.06 -8.84
C GLY A 114 -12.63 43.52 -9.91
N LYS A 115 -11.49 42.83 -10.01
CA LYS A 115 -10.68 42.72 -11.22
C LYS A 115 -10.19 41.29 -11.33
N SER A 116 -10.19 40.80 -12.56
CA SER A 116 -9.67 39.53 -13.07
C SER A 116 -8.59 38.89 -12.19
N ARG A 117 -8.76 37.57 -11.95
CA ARG A 117 -7.80 36.63 -11.34
C ARG A 117 -6.37 36.91 -11.82
N ALA A 118 -5.66 37.78 -11.11
CA ALA A 118 -4.22 37.83 -11.16
C ALA A 118 -3.74 36.48 -10.61
N LEU A 119 -2.92 35.78 -11.39
CA LEU A 119 -2.08 34.70 -10.87
C LEU A 119 -1.49 35.18 -9.54
N ALA A 120 -1.67 34.41 -8.47
CA ALA A 120 -1.04 34.70 -7.19
C ALA A 120 0.43 35.03 -7.45
N ALA A 121 0.85 36.26 -7.12
CA ALA A 121 2.24 36.65 -7.28
C ALA A 121 3.11 35.61 -6.54
N ALA A 122 4.16 35.11 -7.20
CA ALA A 122 5.08 34.17 -6.59
C ALA A 122 5.55 34.72 -5.24
N CYS A 123 5.52 33.88 -4.20
CA CYS A 123 6.00 34.26 -2.88
C CYS A 123 7.51 34.49 -2.94
N ASN A 124 7.95 35.74 -2.92
CA ASN A 124 9.38 36.06 -2.96
C ASN A 124 9.93 36.10 -1.54
N VAL A 125 10.88 35.21 -1.24
CA VAL A 125 11.55 35.14 0.07
C VAL A 125 12.18 36.49 0.46
N SER A 126 12.70 37.23 -0.53
CA SER A 126 13.29 38.55 -0.35
C SER A 126 12.33 39.59 0.25
N ASP A 127 11.01 39.44 0.06
CA ASP A 127 10.02 40.33 0.67
C ASP A 127 9.99 40.21 2.19
N PHE A 128 10.38 39.04 2.74
CA PHE A 128 10.45 38.79 4.17
C PHE A 128 11.85 39.05 4.73
N THR A 129 12.90 38.69 3.99
CA THR A 129 14.30 38.81 4.47
C THR A 129 14.83 40.25 4.40
N SER A 130 14.31 41.09 3.49
CA SER A 130 14.76 42.49 3.34
C SER A 130 14.06 43.50 4.26
N ARG A 131 13.01 43.09 4.98
CA ARG A 131 12.17 43.98 5.79
C ARG A 131 12.35 43.73 7.28
N SER A 132 12.00 44.72 8.10
CA SER A 132 12.02 44.58 9.56
C SER A 132 10.89 45.36 10.24
N GLY A 133 10.62 45.04 11.51
CA GLY A 133 9.65 45.75 12.34
C GLY A 133 8.27 45.86 11.70
N GLY A 134 7.68 47.06 11.72
CA GLY A 134 6.35 47.31 11.14
C GLY A 134 6.24 47.02 9.64
N ALA A 135 7.31 47.22 8.87
CA ALA A 135 7.30 46.95 7.43
C ALA A 135 7.24 45.44 7.13
N LEU A 136 7.90 44.62 7.95
CA LEU A 136 7.80 43.17 7.87
C LEU A 136 6.39 42.70 8.27
N VAL A 137 5.84 43.23 9.36
CA VAL A 137 4.48 42.91 9.82
C VAL A 137 3.43 43.22 8.73
N GLN A 138 3.55 44.37 8.06
CA GLN A 138 2.65 44.72 6.97
C GLN A 138 2.78 43.76 5.78
N GLN A 139 4.00 43.36 5.43
CA GLN A 139 4.23 42.37 4.37
C GLN A 139 3.62 41.01 4.70
N ILE A 140 3.80 40.52 5.94
CA ILE A 140 3.22 39.26 6.40
C ILE A 140 1.69 39.32 6.31
N LYS A 141 1.07 40.39 6.82
CA LYS A 141 -0.39 40.56 6.77
C LYS A 141 -0.95 40.67 5.34
N ALA A 142 -0.17 41.21 4.41
CA ALA A 142 -0.57 41.32 3.00
C ALA A 142 -0.40 40.02 2.20
N SER A 143 0.29 39.02 2.77
CA SER A 143 0.59 37.76 2.10
C SER A 143 -0.55 36.74 2.23
N THR A 144 -0.60 35.76 1.32
CA THR A 144 -1.44 34.56 1.50
C THR A 144 -0.80 33.61 2.51
N THR A 145 -1.58 32.76 3.16
CA THR A 145 -1.02 31.71 4.02
C THR A 145 -0.22 30.67 3.23
N ASP A 146 -0.51 30.44 1.95
CA ASP A 146 0.37 29.63 1.08
C ASP A 146 1.75 30.24 0.92
N CYS A 147 1.84 31.55 0.72
CA CYS A 147 3.11 32.24 0.66
C CYS A 147 3.86 32.13 2.00
N VAL A 148 3.20 32.40 3.12
CA VAL A 148 3.87 32.27 4.42
C VAL A 148 4.31 30.81 4.70
N ASN A 149 3.53 29.82 4.27
CA ASN A 149 3.89 28.40 4.39
C ASN A 149 5.18 28.03 3.66
N THR A 150 5.53 28.68 2.55
CA THR A 150 6.80 28.36 1.86
C THR A 150 8.02 28.70 2.71
N LEU A 151 7.86 29.56 3.73
CA LEU A 151 8.97 30.00 4.59
C LEU A 151 9.44 28.92 5.58
N PHE A 152 8.68 27.85 5.79
CA PHE A 152 9.10 26.71 6.64
C PHE A 152 10.35 25.99 6.10
N ASN A 153 10.66 26.16 4.81
CA ASN A 153 11.77 25.50 4.13
C ASN A 153 13.02 26.38 4.03
N LEU A 154 13.03 27.57 4.65
CA LEU A 154 14.18 28.47 4.59
C LEU A 154 15.39 27.87 5.30
N THR A 155 16.56 28.05 4.69
CA THR A 155 17.88 27.67 5.23
C THR A 155 18.87 28.81 5.01
N GLY A 156 20.08 28.70 5.55
CA GLY A 156 21.16 29.65 5.29
C GLY A 156 20.83 31.10 5.68
N SER A 157 21.33 32.06 4.91
CA SER A 157 21.13 33.49 5.20
C SER A 157 19.67 33.92 5.21
N ASP A 158 18.83 33.29 4.38
CA ASP A 158 17.41 33.63 4.33
C ASP A 158 16.68 33.24 5.62
N ALA A 159 17.01 32.09 6.20
CA ALA A 159 16.52 31.68 7.52
C ALA A 159 16.90 32.71 8.60
N TYR A 160 18.16 33.17 8.61
CA TYR A 160 18.62 34.19 9.55
C TYR A 160 17.86 35.52 9.40
N TYR A 161 17.79 36.05 8.19
CA TYR A 161 17.20 37.38 7.97
C TYR A 161 15.69 37.40 8.16
N ALA A 162 15.00 36.30 7.84
CA ALA A 162 13.58 36.15 8.14
C ALA A 162 13.37 35.99 9.65
N PHE A 163 14.07 35.07 10.32
CA PHE A 163 13.62 34.56 11.62
C PHE A 163 14.50 34.88 12.82
N ARG A 164 15.52 35.75 12.71
CA ARG A 164 16.26 36.22 13.90
C ARG A 164 15.33 36.83 14.95
N GLU A 165 15.75 36.76 16.22
CA GLU A 165 14.92 37.09 17.40
C GLU A 165 14.15 38.42 17.28
N SER A 166 14.78 39.48 16.77
CA SER A 166 14.15 40.80 16.65
C SER A 166 12.95 40.84 15.69
N GLN A 167 12.96 40.02 14.63
CA GLN A 167 11.84 39.90 13.70
C GLN A 167 10.69 39.14 14.34
N MET A 168 11.01 38.00 14.95
CA MET A 168 10.05 37.17 15.67
C MET A 168 9.34 37.97 16.78
N ALA A 169 10.11 38.74 17.57
CA ALA A 169 9.54 39.57 18.62
C ALA A 169 8.62 40.66 18.07
N SER A 170 8.99 41.29 16.95
CA SER A 170 8.15 42.30 16.28
C SER A 170 6.81 41.70 15.82
N VAL A 171 6.83 40.50 15.24
CA VAL A 171 5.62 39.80 14.78
C VAL A 171 4.77 39.33 15.96
N ALA A 172 5.37 38.85 17.04
CA ALA A 172 4.65 38.45 18.26
C ALA A 172 3.96 39.64 18.94
N TYR A 173 4.58 40.83 18.99
CA TYR A 173 3.89 42.04 19.44
C TYR A 173 2.78 42.48 18.47
N ALA A 174 2.95 42.29 17.16
CA ALA A 174 1.86 42.54 16.21
C ALA A 174 0.67 41.59 16.41
N LEU A 175 0.91 40.34 16.82
CA LEU A 175 -0.13 39.40 17.23
C LEU A 175 -0.87 39.92 18.47
N ARG A 176 -0.14 40.40 19.49
CA ARG A 176 -0.73 41.02 20.68
C ARG A 176 -1.65 42.18 20.30
N ASP A 177 -1.12 43.13 19.53
CA ASP A 177 -1.83 44.36 19.19
C ASP A 177 -3.06 44.09 18.31
N GLY A 178 -2.93 43.16 17.35
CA GLY A 178 -4.02 42.76 16.49
C GLY A 178 -5.14 41.97 17.19
N SER A 179 -4.83 41.28 18.29
CA SER A 179 -5.80 40.44 19.01
C SER A 179 -6.95 41.23 19.65
N THR A 180 -6.71 42.49 20.01
CA THR A 180 -7.73 43.40 20.58
C THR A 180 -8.89 43.67 19.62
N SER A 181 -8.65 43.60 18.32
CA SER A 181 -9.62 43.85 17.25
C SER A 181 -9.79 42.64 16.32
N TYR A 182 -9.39 41.46 16.77
CA TYR A 182 -9.48 40.23 16.00
C TYR A 182 -10.95 39.93 15.63
N PRO A 183 -11.31 39.87 14.35
CA PRO A 183 -12.72 39.74 13.94
C PRO A 183 -13.23 38.30 13.91
N GLY A 184 -12.44 37.32 14.37
CA GLY A 184 -12.76 35.89 14.25
C GLY A 184 -12.55 35.33 12.84
N ASN A 185 -11.72 35.97 12.02
CA ASN A 185 -11.38 35.54 10.66
C ASN A 185 -10.06 36.20 10.19
N ALA A 186 -9.64 35.89 8.95
CA ALA A 186 -8.37 36.34 8.39
C ALA A 186 -8.29 37.80 7.91
N SER A 187 -9.35 38.59 8.00
CA SER A 187 -9.41 39.92 7.34
C SER A 187 -8.39 40.94 7.85
N THR A 188 -7.74 40.68 9.00
CA THR A 188 -6.71 41.53 9.61
C THR A 188 -5.29 40.94 9.51
N GLY A 189 -5.12 39.80 8.85
CA GLY A 189 -3.83 39.13 8.66
C GLY A 189 -3.33 38.38 9.90
N MET A 190 -4.19 38.12 10.89
CA MET A 190 -3.83 37.40 12.12
C MET A 190 -3.31 35.96 11.89
N PRO A 191 -3.94 35.13 11.03
CA PRO A 191 -3.42 33.80 10.76
C PRO A 191 -2.02 33.83 10.12
N GLN A 192 -1.72 34.80 9.26
CA GLN A 192 -0.40 34.97 8.66
C GLN A 192 0.66 35.28 9.71
N LEU A 193 0.34 36.10 10.72
CA LEU A 193 1.27 36.39 11.83
C LEU A 193 1.55 35.12 12.65
N VAL A 194 0.51 34.36 13.01
CA VAL A 194 0.65 33.11 13.75
C VAL A 194 1.48 32.10 12.96
N LEU A 195 1.18 31.94 11.68
CA LEU A 195 1.86 31.00 10.79
C LEU A 195 3.33 31.39 10.57
N TYR A 196 3.62 32.69 10.46
CA TYR A 196 5.00 33.19 10.37
C TYR A 196 5.79 32.88 11.65
N LEU A 197 5.19 33.06 12.83
CA LEU A 197 5.81 32.71 14.10
C LEU A 197 6.07 31.20 14.19
N ARG A 198 5.12 30.36 13.75
CA ARG A 198 5.34 28.91 13.65
C ARG A 198 6.51 28.58 12.72
N ALA A 199 6.56 29.19 11.54
CA ALA A 199 7.65 28.99 10.58
C ALA A 199 9.01 29.34 11.21
N GLY A 200 9.09 30.45 11.94
CA GLY A 200 10.34 30.87 12.58
C GLY A 200 10.82 29.91 13.67
N TYR A 201 9.93 29.44 14.55
CA TYR A 201 10.28 28.42 15.55
C TYR A 201 10.70 27.10 14.90
N TYR A 202 9.98 26.66 13.85
CA TYR A 202 10.32 25.46 13.10
C TYR A 202 11.70 25.56 12.44
N VAL A 203 11.96 26.63 11.70
CA VAL A 203 13.24 26.85 11.02
C VAL A 203 14.37 27.00 12.03
N HIS A 204 14.15 27.72 13.13
CA HIS A 204 15.11 27.84 14.23
C HIS A 204 15.47 26.48 14.82
N TYR A 205 14.50 25.58 15.04
CA TYR A 205 14.79 24.24 15.58
C TYR A 205 15.81 23.48 14.71
N TYR A 206 15.65 23.47 13.39
CA TYR A 206 16.55 22.77 12.47
C TYR A 206 17.83 23.56 12.12
N ASN A 207 17.81 24.90 12.27
CA ASN A 207 18.88 25.79 11.79
C ASN A 207 19.35 26.77 12.88
N ALA A 208 19.32 26.39 14.16
CA ALA A 208 19.60 27.28 15.29
C ALA A 208 20.98 27.97 15.18
N SER A 209 21.99 27.24 14.69
CA SER A 209 23.35 27.76 14.47
C SER A 209 23.38 28.91 13.45
N THR A 210 22.43 28.94 12.52
CA THR A 210 22.32 29.94 11.47
C THR A 210 21.38 31.07 11.88
N VAL A 211 20.22 30.75 12.46
CA VAL A 211 19.21 31.75 12.88
C VAL A 211 19.67 32.56 14.10
N GLY A 212 20.49 31.96 14.97
CA GLY A 212 20.88 32.50 16.26
C GLY A 212 19.87 32.16 17.36
N SER A 213 20.22 32.45 18.61
CA SER A 213 19.42 32.04 19.77
C SER A 213 18.16 32.90 19.97
N TYR A 214 17.10 32.27 20.46
CA TYR A 214 15.93 32.96 21.02
C TYR A 214 16.04 33.10 22.53
N GLY A 215 15.86 34.32 23.03
CA GLY A 215 15.99 34.67 24.44
C GLY A 215 14.69 35.15 25.07
N SER A 216 14.85 35.79 26.23
CA SER A 216 13.72 36.29 27.03
C SER A 216 12.92 37.41 26.34
N SER A 217 13.51 38.12 25.38
CA SER A 217 12.83 39.16 24.60
C SER A 217 11.72 38.55 23.74
N LEU A 218 12.05 37.53 22.94
CA LEU A 218 11.04 36.81 22.18
C LEU A 218 10.06 36.07 23.09
N GLN A 219 10.53 35.44 24.17
CA GLN A 219 9.65 34.76 25.12
C GLN A 219 8.59 35.73 25.72
N THR A 220 8.99 36.95 26.05
CA THR A 220 8.06 37.97 26.56
C THR A 220 7.06 38.38 25.48
N ALA A 221 7.53 38.57 24.25
CA ALA A 221 6.68 38.97 23.13
C ALA A 221 5.66 37.88 22.75
N ILE A 222 6.08 36.62 22.66
CA ILE A 222 5.21 35.49 22.30
C ILE A 222 4.15 35.25 23.37
N ARG A 223 4.51 35.36 24.66
CA ARG A 223 3.54 35.29 25.75
C ARG A 223 2.50 36.39 25.64
N ALA A 224 2.92 37.64 25.43
CA ALA A 224 1.99 38.75 25.26
C ALA A 224 1.06 38.56 24.05
N GLY A 225 1.57 38.02 22.94
CA GLY A 225 0.79 37.70 21.75
C GLY A 225 -0.27 36.63 21.97
N LEU A 226 0.13 35.48 22.51
CA LEU A 226 -0.77 34.35 22.79
C LEU A 226 -1.77 34.67 23.91
N ASP A 227 -1.35 35.35 24.99
CA ASP A 227 -2.23 35.81 26.06
C ASP A 227 -3.36 36.70 25.49
N ALA A 228 -3.00 37.68 24.65
CA ALA A 228 -3.98 38.57 24.04
C ALA A 228 -4.90 37.84 23.05
N PHE A 229 -4.38 36.90 22.26
CA PHE A 229 -5.16 36.13 21.31
C PHE A 229 -6.20 35.25 22.02
N PHE A 230 -5.77 34.45 23.01
CA PHE A 230 -6.68 33.54 23.72
C PHE A 230 -7.64 34.26 24.68
N ALA A 231 -7.33 35.49 25.11
CA ALA A 231 -8.24 36.35 25.85
C ALA A 231 -9.32 37.00 24.97
N SER A 232 -9.09 37.09 23.65
CA SER A 232 -10.09 37.65 22.73
C SER A 232 -11.36 36.80 22.73
N PRO A 233 -12.57 37.38 22.93
CA PRO A 233 -13.82 36.63 22.85
C PRO A 233 -14.01 35.95 21.49
N ARG A 234 -13.49 36.56 20.42
CA ARG A 234 -13.60 36.05 19.06
C ARG A 234 -12.75 34.80 18.81
N SER A 235 -11.77 34.51 19.67
CA SER A 235 -11.04 33.22 19.64
C SER A 235 -11.94 32.02 19.98
N ARG A 236 -13.13 32.27 20.55
CA ARG A 236 -14.13 31.25 20.91
C ARG A 236 -15.23 31.08 19.85
N ASP A 237 -15.19 31.84 18.75
CA ASP A 237 -16.18 31.70 17.69
C ASP A 237 -16.12 30.29 17.08
N VAL A 238 -17.26 29.60 16.99
CA VAL A 238 -17.33 28.26 16.40
C VAL A 238 -17.63 28.37 14.90
N ASN A 239 -16.57 28.57 14.11
CA ASN A 239 -16.63 28.55 12.64
C ASN A 239 -15.24 28.29 12.04
N ASP A 240 -15.18 27.85 10.78
CA ASP A 240 -13.92 27.53 10.10
C ASP A 240 -12.94 28.71 10.01
N ALA A 241 -13.43 29.94 9.86
CA ALA A 241 -12.59 31.11 9.68
C ALA A 241 -11.81 31.48 10.96
N ASN A 242 -12.44 31.36 12.13
CA ASN A 242 -11.74 31.44 13.41
C ASN A 242 -10.93 30.17 13.66
N GLY A 243 -11.52 29.00 13.42
CA GLY A 243 -10.91 27.70 13.66
C GLY A 243 -9.53 27.58 13.04
N GLU A 244 -9.34 28.10 11.82
CA GLU A 244 -8.05 28.04 11.14
C GLU A 244 -6.97 28.84 11.88
N THR A 245 -7.29 30.03 12.39
CA THR A 245 -6.35 30.81 13.24
C THR A 245 -6.14 30.18 14.60
N LEU A 246 -7.22 29.66 15.21
CA LEU A 246 -7.20 29.03 16.53
C LEU A 246 -6.33 27.77 16.53
N ALA A 247 -6.48 26.90 15.53
CA ALA A 247 -5.71 25.66 15.40
C ALA A 247 -4.21 25.96 15.30
N GLU A 248 -3.85 26.93 14.48
CA GLU A 248 -2.49 27.44 14.30
C GLU A 248 -1.92 28.03 15.60
N ALA A 249 -2.72 28.81 16.34
CA ALA A 249 -2.30 29.40 17.60
C ALA A 249 -2.11 28.36 18.71
N VAL A 250 -2.91 27.28 18.72
CA VAL A 250 -2.72 26.15 19.63
C VAL A 250 -1.40 25.43 19.32
N THR A 251 -1.06 25.21 18.05
CA THR A 251 0.24 24.63 17.69
C THR A 251 1.41 25.56 18.04
N LEU A 252 1.22 26.87 17.97
CA LEU A 252 2.24 27.84 18.35
C LEU A 252 2.58 27.80 19.86
N ILE A 253 1.66 27.35 20.73
CA ILE A 253 1.98 27.07 22.14
C ILE A 253 3.15 26.10 22.24
N ASP A 254 3.07 25.00 21.48
CA ASP A 254 4.09 23.96 21.43
C ASP A 254 5.36 24.43 20.72
N SER A 255 5.21 25.11 19.58
CA SER A 255 6.35 25.62 18.80
C SER A 255 7.23 26.58 19.62
N ALA A 256 6.62 27.32 20.56
CA ALA A 256 7.30 28.24 21.46
C ALA A 256 7.71 27.62 22.82
N GLU A 257 7.48 26.32 23.02
CA GLU A 257 7.70 25.59 24.28
C GLU A 257 6.96 26.19 25.50
N GLU A 258 5.79 26.80 25.29
CA GLU A 258 4.99 27.45 26.33
C GLU A 258 3.88 26.53 26.89
N ASN A 259 4.03 25.20 26.73
CA ASN A 259 3.04 24.17 27.08
C ASN A 259 2.53 24.34 28.52
N ALA A 260 3.43 24.61 29.48
CA ALA A 260 3.10 24.78 30.90
C ALA A 260 2.17 25.97 31.17
N ARG A 261 2.42 27.12 30.53
CA ARG A 261 1.66 28.36 30.75
C ARG A 261 0.22 28.22 30.22
N TYR A 262 0.06 27.53 29.10
CA TYR A 262 -1.21 27.44 28.37
C TYR A 262 -1.99 26.14 28.63
N ILE A 263 -1.70 25.40 29.71
CA ILE A 263 -2.54 24.27 30.16
C ILE A 263 -4.01 24.71 30.31
N HIS A 264 -4.27 25.96 30.71
CA HIS A 264 -5.63 26.48 30.80
C HIS A 264 -6.36 26.56 29.45
N VAL A 265 -5.64 26.79 28.34
CA VAL A 265 -6.20 26.77 26.97
C VAL A 265 -6.54 25.34 26.56
N VAL A 266 -5.66 24.37 26.87
CA VAL A 266 -5.91 22.95 26.65
C VAL A 266 -7.17 22.51 27.39
N LYS A 267 -7.27 22.79 28.70
CA LYS A 267 -8.45 22.48 29.52
C LYS A 267 -9.72 23.15 28.96
N ARG A 268 -9.63 24.41 28.53
CA ARG A 268 -10.76 25.14 27.93
C ARG A 268 -11.26 24.47 26.64
N LEU A 269 -10.39 24.18 25.69
CA LEU A 269 -10.81 23.63 24.40
C LEU A 269 -11.42 22.24 24.52
N LEU A 270 -10.93 21.42 25.45
CA LEU A 270 -11.55 20.14 25.77
C LEU A 270 -12.94 20.32 26.42
N ALA A 271 -13.12 21.34 27.27
CA ALA A 271 -14.39 21.60 27.95
C ALA A 271 -15.44 22.27 27.05
N ASP A 272 -15.01 23.15 26.14
CA ASP A 272 -15.88 23.95 25.27
C ASP A 272 -16.36 23.16 24.03
N TYR A 273 -15.70 22.04 23.69
CA TYR A 273 -16.08 21.22 22.55
C TYR A 273 -17.49 20.63 22.72
N ASP A 274 -18.29 20.75 21.66
CA ASP A 274 -19.55 20.02 21.51
C ASP A 274 -19.77 19.62 20.04
N SER A 275 -20.85 18.87 19.78
CA SER A 275 -21.16 18.36 18.44
C SER A 275 -21.38 19.44 17.36
N THR A 276 -21.62 20.71 17.71
CA THR A 276 -21.76 21.81 16.74
C THR A 276 -20.44 22.13 16.04
N TRP A 277 -19.31 21.74 16.62
CA TRP A 277 -17.97 21.94 16.05
C TRP A 277 -17.71 20.97 14.89
N ASN A 278 -18.46 19.85 14.80
CA ASN A 278 -18.20 18.77 13.84
C ASN A 278 -18.36 19.21 12.38
N SER A 279 -19.11 20.29 12.10
CA SER A 279 -19.21 20.86 10.76
C SER A 279 -18.01 21.71 10.35
N SER A 280 -17.07 21.96 11.26
CA SER A 280 -15.91 22.83 11.05
C SER A 280 -14.61 22.04 11.20
N TRP A 281 -13.96 21.77 10.06
CA TRP A 281 -12.70 21.02 10.02
C TRP A 281 -11.62 21.68 10.88
N TRP A 282 -11.52 23.01 10.82
CA TRP A 282 -10.48 23.72 11.55
C TRP A 282 -10.76 23.81 13.05
N MET A 283 -12.03 23.88 13.48
CA MET A 283 -12.36 23.80 14.91
C MET A 283 -12.01 22.41 15.47
N LEU A 284 -12.27 21.34 14.72
CA LEU A 284 -11.86 19.99 15.11
C LEU A 284 -10.33 19.86 15.21
N ASN A 285 -9.57 20.50 14.31
CA ASN A 285 -8.11 20.54 14.39
C ASN A 285 -7.62 21.34 15.61
N ALA A 286 -8.28 22.45 15.95
CA ALA A 286 -7.94 23.21 17.15
C ALA A 286 -8.08 22.36 18.43
N VAL A 287 -9.13 21.55 18.53
CA VAL A 287 -9.28 20.58 19.63
C VAL A 287 -8.20 19.51 19.56
N ASN A 288 -7.92 18.94 18.38
CA ASN A 288 -6.92 17.88 18.26
C ASN A 288 -5.49 18.35 18.63
N ASN A 289 -5.13 19.57 18.25
CA ASN A 289 -3.80 20.12 18.47
C ASN A 289 -3.45 20.25 19.97
N VAL A 290 -4.45 20.26 20.87
CA VAL A 290 -4.20 20.25 22.32
C VAL A 290 -3.53 18.96 22.79
N TYR A 291 -3.74 17.85 22.09
CA TYR A 291 -3.06 16.59 22.39
C TYR A 291 -1.59 16.67 22.01
N THR A 292 -1.22 17.40 20.96
CA THR A 292 0.20 17.67 20.64
C THR A 292 0.85 18.51 21.74
N VAL A 293 0.17 19.57 22.21
CA VAL A 293 0.65 20.38 23.34
C VAL A 293 0.86 19.52 24.59
N THR A 294 -0.03 18.56 24.84
CA THR A 294 0.06 17.63 25.99
C THR A 294 1.21 16.64 25.81
N PHE A 295 1.26 15.96 24.65
CA PHE A 295 2.28 15.00 24.26
C PHE A 295 3.68 15.58 24.41
N ARG A 296 3.90 16.77 23.83
CA ARG A 296 5.17 17.51 23.88
C ARG A 296 5.47 18.13 25.25
N GLY A 297 4.43 18.41 26.02
CA GLY A 297 4.56 18.87 27.38
C GLY A 297 5.32 17.88 28.26
N HIS A 298 5.26 16.56 27.97
CA HIS A 298 6.02 15.56 28.74
C HIS A 298 7.54 15.75 28.63
N GLN A 299 8.05 16.36 27.57
CA GLN A 299 9.47 16.69 27.38
C GLN A 299 9.85 18.05 27.99
N VAL A 300 8.87 18.84 28.46
CA VAL A 300 9.09 20.17 29.08
C VAL A 300 8.99 20.04 30.61
N PRO A 301 10.09 20.15 31.37
CA PRO A 301 10.06 19.96 32.83
C PRO A 301 9.05 20.85 33.56
N ALA A 302 8.92 22.11 33.12
CA ALA A 302 7.97 23.06 33.68
C ALA A 302 6.50 22.61 33.53
N PHE A 303 6.17 21.95 32.42
CA PHE A 303 4.82 21.41 32.19
C PHE A 303 4.53 20.25 33.14
N VAL A 304 5.49 19.33 33.29
CA VAL A 304 5.35 18.19 34.22
C VAL A 304 5.16 18.69 35.66
N SER A 305 5.96 19.66 36.10
CA SER A 305 5.79 20.28 37.42
C SER A 305 4.45 21.00 37.58
N ALA A 306 3.97 21.69 36.53
CA ALA A 306 2.67 22.35 36.55
C ALA A 306 1.52 21.34 36.72
N VAL A 307 1.53 20.22 35.98
CA VAL A 307 0.49 19.18 36.11
C VAL A 307 0.59 18.43 37.45
N GLN A 308 1.79 18.23 37.99
CA GLN A 308 1.95 17.67 39.34
C GLN A 308 1.34 18.54 40.43
N SER A 309 1.42 19.86 40.29
CA SER A 309 0.86 20.81 41.25
C SER A 309 -0.65 21.05 41.07
N ASP A 310 -1.15 21.09 39.82
CA ASP A 310 -2.58 21.10 39.48
C ASP A 310 -2.90 19.96 38.49
N PRO A 311 -3.30 18.77 39.00
CA PRO A 311 -3.64 17.64 38.16
C PRO A 311 -4.97 17.77 37.41
N GLY A 312 -5.57 18.96 37.31
CA GLY A 312 -6.83 19.21 36.60
C GLY A 312 -6.77 18.95 35.08
N LEU A 313 -5.58 18.93 34.47
CA LEU A 313 -5.43 18.50 33.07
C LEU A 313 -5.79 17.02 32.88
N ILE A 314 -5.43 16.17 33.85
CA ILE A 314 -5.76 14.74 33.82
C ILE A 314 -7.28 14.54 33.88
N ASP A 315 -7.98 15.35 34.69
CA ASP A 315 -9.44 15.30 34.77
C ASP A 315 -10.09 15.75 33.46
N ALA A 316 -9.55 16.81 32.82
CA ALA A 316 -10.06 17.28 31.52
C ALA A 316 -9.94 16.22 30.42
N LEU A 317 -8.80 15.52 30.35
CA LEU A 317 -8.59 14.41 29.41
C LEU A 317 -9.56 13.25 29.68
N TYR A 318 -9.72 12.87 30.95
CA TYR A 318 -10.65 11.80 31.34
C TYR A 318 -12.10 12.15 30.98
N ASN A 319 -12.54 13.36 31.35
CA ASN A 319 -13.90 13.83 31.10
C ASN A 319 -14.19 13.92 29.60
N PHE A 320 -13.21 14.35 28.80
CA PHE A 320 -13.37 14.33 27.35
C PHE A 320 -13.52 12.91 26.82
N ALA A 321 -12.60 12.00 27.18
CA ALA A 321 -12.59 10.62 26.69
C ALA A 321 -13.88 9.86 27.09
N SER A 322 -14.31 10.00 28.34
CA SER A 322 -15.52 9.33 28.86
C SER A 322 -16.83 9.99 28.44
N GLY A 323 -16.84 11.32 28.24
CA GLY A 323 -18.02 12.08 27.83
C GLY A 323 -18.33 11.99 26.33
N HIS A 324 -17.33 11.68 25.49
CA HIS A 324 -17.46 11.69 24.03
C HIS A 324 -17.31 10.32 23.39
N LEU A 325 -17.76 9.26 24.07
CA LEU A 325 -17.74 7.90 23.52
C LEU A 325 -18.53 7.78 22.21
N ALA A 326 -19.49 8.66 21.94
CA ALA A 326 -20.27 8.67 20.70
C ALA A 326 -19.45 9.02 19.45
N LEU A 327 -18.30 9.69 19.59
CA LEU A 327 -17.40 9.98 18.46
C LEU A 327 -16.64 8.75 17.97
N LEU A 328 -16.49 7.74 18.82
CA LEU A 328 -15.78 6.51 18.46
C LEU A 328 -16.56 5.76 17.37
N GLY A 329 -15.84 5.28 16.36
CA GLY A 329 -16.39 4.67 15.13
C GLY A 329 -16.94 5.67 14.11
N THR A 330 -16.66 6.96 14.27
CA THR A 330 -16.89 8.01 13.27
C THR A 330 -15.55 8.54 12.76
N ASP A 331 -15.56 9.46 11.79
CA ASP A 331 -14.34 10.14 11.35
C ASP A 331 -13.71 11.03 12.43
N GLN A 332 -14.45 11.39 13.50
CA GLN A 332 -13.94 12.13 14.65
C GLN A 332 -13.41 11.24 15.78
N SER A 333 -13.29 9.92 15.57
CA SER A 333 -12.84 8.97 16.59
C SER A 333 -11.49 9.34 17.22
N TYR A 334 -10.60 9.98 16.44
CA TYR A 334 -9.27 10.38 16.87
C TYR A 334 -9.30 11.33 18.09
N LEU A 335 -10.32 12.18 18.24
CA LEU A 335 -10.43 13.11 19.37
C LEU A 335 -10.54 12.34 20.69
N THR A 336 -11.52 11.44 20.76
CA THR A 336 -11.79 10.65 21.97
C THR A 336 -10.66 9.68 22.27
N SER A 337 -10.08 9.03 21.25
CA SER A 337 -8.96 8.10 21.46
C SER A 337 -7.69 8.82 21.92
N ASN A 338 -7.36 9.98 21.33
CA ASN A 338 -6.22 10.78 21.75
C ASN A 338 -6.37 11.28 23.19
N ALA A 339 -7.57 11.67 23.62
CA ALA A 339 -7.80 12.03 25.03
C ALA A 339 -7.46 10.89 26.00
N GLY A 340 -7.91 9.67 25.70
CA GLY A 340 -7.59 8.49 26.52
C GLY A 340 -6.10 8.14 26.49
N ARG A 341 -5.48 8.19 25.29
CA ARG A 341 -4.06 7.93 25.11
C ARG A 341 -3.18 8.93 25.87
N GLU A 342 -3.45 10.23 25.75
CA GLU A 342 -2.68 11.25 26.46
C GLU A 342 -2.95 11.24 27.99
N LEU A 343 -4.15 10.83 28.44
CA LEU A 343 -4.37 10.52 29.85
C LEU A 343 -3.44 9.39 30.32
N GLY A 344 -3.38 8.29 29.58
CA GLY A 344 -2.54 7.13 29.90
C GLY A 344 -1.05 7.48 29.93
N ARG A 345 -0.60 8.39 29.07
CA ARG A 345 0.81 8.82 28.96
C ARG A 345 1.34 9.45 30.25
N PHE A 346 0.49 10.01 31.12
CA PHE A 346 0.89 10.48 32.44
C PHE A 346 1.34 9.37 33.41
N LEU A 347 1.12 8.09 33.09
CA LEU A 347 1.66 6.96 33.85
C LEU A 347 3.20 6.94 33.89
N GLN A 348 3.87 7.62 32.96
CA GLN A 348 5.33 7.78 32.99
C GLN A 348 5.81 8.56 34.22
N HIS A 349 4.96 9.43 34.79
CA HIS A 349 5.31 10.33 35.88
C HIS A 349 4.89 9.73 37.22
N SER A 350 5.86 9.22 37.99
CA SER A 350 5.61 8.49 39.24
C SER A 350 4.69 9.22 40.24
N PRO A 351 4.76 10.55 40.45
CA PRO A 351 3.86 11.24 41.39
C PRO A 351 2.41 11.30 40.94
N LEU A 352 2.14 11.14 39.65
CA LEU A 352 0.79 11.23 39.06
C LEU A 352 0.10 9.87 38.95
N ARG A 353 0.84 8.75 39.07
CA ARG A 353 0.31 7.39 38.87
C ARG A 353 -0.93 7.12 39.71
N SER A 354 -0.94 7.45 41.00
CA SER A 354 -2.08 7.18 41.89
C SER A 354 -3.39 7.80 41.41
N LYS A 355 -3.33 8.94 40.70
CA LYS A 355 -4.48 9.57 40.05
C LYS A 355 -4.81 8.93 38.70
N VAL A 356 -3.79 8.65 37.88
CA VAL A 356 -3.99 8.17 36.49
C VAL A 356 -4.49 6.72 36.43
N ARG A 357 -3.95 5.82 37.27
CA ARG A 357 -4.29 4.37 37.24
C ARG A 357 -5.80 4.10 37.26
N PRO A 358 -6.58 4.60 38.24
CA PRO A 358 -8.02 4.31 38.30
C PRO A 358 -8.79 4.90 37.10
N LEU A 359 -8.34 6.04 36.56
CA LEU A 359 -8.98 6.66 35.40
C LEU A 359 -8.71 5.87 34.12
N ALA A 360 -7.46 5.42 33.90
CA ALA A 360 -7.09 4.56 32.79
C ALA A 360 -7.84 3.22 32.84
N ALA A 361 -7.89 2.58 34.01
CA ALA A 361 -8.69 1.36 34.21
C ALA A 361 -10.19 1.60 33.97
N GLY A 362 -10.73 2.75 34.38
CA GLY A 362 -12.10 3.16 34.09
C GLY A 362 -12.38 3.26 32.58
N LEU A 363 -11.48 3.88 31.81
CA LEU A 363 -11.62 3.99 30.36
C LEU A 363 -11.56 2.61 29.68
N LEU A 364 -10.62 1.74 30.10
CA LEU A 364 -10.52 0.36 29.62
C LEU A 364 -11.78 -0.44 29.92
N ASN A 365 -12.37 -0.30 31.11
CA ASN A 365 -13.60 -1.00 31.49
C ASN A 365 -14.85 -0.48 30.75
N SER A 366 -14.83 0.78 30.32
CA SER A 366 -15.93 1.42 29.57
C SER A 366 -15.85 1.24 28.05
N SER A 367 -14.77 0.63 27.56
CA SER A 367 -14.51 0.40 26.13
C SER A 367 -14.17 -1.07 25.88
N SER A 368 -14.01 -1.44 24.62
CA SER A 368 -13.73 -2.82 24.21
C SER A 368 -12.57 -2.87 23.23
N ILE A 369 -11.78 -3.93 23.30
CA ILE A 369 -10.68 -4.25 22.38
C ILE A 369 -11.13 -4.39 20.92
N LYS A 370 -12.43 -4.56 20.66
CA LYS A 370 -13.02 -4.69 19.31
C LYS A 370 -14.14 -3.67 19.08
N GLY A 371 -14.42 -3.47 17.80
CA GLY A 371 -15.58 -2.72 17.33
C GLY A 371 -15.45 -1.23 17.63
N ARG A 372 -16.61 -0.57 17.75
CA ARG A 372 -16.73 0.89 17.73
C ARG A 372 -15.78 1.62 18.70
N THR A 373 -15.56 1.06 19.90
CA THR A 373 -14.76 1.71 20.96
C THR A 373 -13.28 1.29 20.99
N ALA A 374 -12.84 0.43 20.07
CA ALA A 374 -11.47 -0.08 20.03
C ALA A 374 -10.39 1.00 19.99
N PRO A 375 -10.53 2.12 19.25
CA PRO A 375 -9.51 3.18 19.24
C PRO A 375 -9.18 3.72 20.64
N LEU A 376 -10.20 3.88 21.50
CA LEU A 376 -9.99 4.30 22.89
C LEU A 376 -9.34 3.19 23.72
N TRP A 377 -9.87 1.96 23.63
CA TRP A 377 -9.35 0.85 24.42
C TRP A 377 -7.88 0.57 24.12
N VAL A 378 -7.52 0.46 22.83
CA VAL A 378 -6.16 0.15 22.39
C VAL A 378 -5.21 1.30 22.71
N GLY A 379 -5.63 2.55 22.50
CA GLY A 379 -4.82 3.72 22.83
C GLY A 379 -4.48 3.81 24.33
N VAL A 380 -5.44 3.52 25.22
CA VAL A 380 -5.17 3.47 26.67
C VAL A 380 -4.34 2.24 27.02
N ALA A 381 -4.66 1.07 26.46
CA ALA A 381 -3.96 -0.17 26.76
C ALA A 381 -2.47 -0.09 26.40
N GLU A 382 -2.14 0.49 25.23
CA GLU A 382 -0.76 0.76 24.79
C GLU A 382 0.03 1.56 25.84
N MET A 383 -0.57 2.62 26.40
CA MET A 383 0.09 3.42 27.43
C MET A 383 0.30 2.65 28.72
N THR A 384 -0.67 1.85 29.14
CA THR A 384 -0.54 1.03 30.36
C THR A 384 0.52 -0.05 30.19
N ASP A 385 0.59 -0.66 29.01
CA ASP A 385 1.57 -1.68 28.66
C ASP A 385 2.99 -1.10 28.66
N TYR A 386 3.15 0.10 28.10
CA TYR A 386 4.47 0.73 27.99
C TYR A 386 4.95 1.40 29.30
N TYR A 387 4.12 2.24 29.93
CA TYR A 387 4.55 3.08 31.05
C TYR A 387 4.31 2.49 32.44
N ASP A 388 3.48 1.44 32.55
CA ASP A 388 3.11 0.83 33.83
C ASP A 388 3.04 -0.70 33.75
N LYS A 389 3.89 -1.31 32.91
CA LYS A 389 3.95 -2.77 32.65
C LYS A 389 3.94 -3.62 33.92
N ALA A 390 4.63 -3.18 34.98
CA ALA A 390 4.70 -3.90 36.25
C ALA A 390 3.32 -4.07 36.93
N ASN A 391 2.32 -3.27 36.55
CA ASN A 391 0.95 -3.33 37.05
C ASN A 391 -0.04 -3.81 35.97
N CYS A 392 0.43 -4.46 34.91
CA CYS A 392 -0.40 -4.88 33.79
C CYS A 392 -1.64 -5.70 34.20
N SER A 393 -1.56 -6.49 35.28
CA SER A 393 -2.69 -7.30 35.78
C SER A 393 -3.86 -6.44 36.27
N TYR A 394 -3.58 -5.23 36.75
CA TYR A 394 -4.61 -4.27 37.17
C TYR A 394 -5.44 -3.77 35.98
N TYR A 395 -4.83 -3.68 34.79
CA TYR A 395 -5.46 -3.21 33.56
C TYR A 395 -5.96 -4.35 32.66
N GLY A 396 -5.45 -5.57 32.86
CA GLY A 396 -5.67 -6.69 31.94
C GLY A 396 -4.84 -6.61 30.66
N THR A 397 -3.65 -5.99 30.70
CA THR A 397 -2.82 -5.69 29.51
C THR A 397 -1.46 -6.42 29.50
N CYS A 398 -1.29 -7.47 30.31
CA CYS A 398 0.02 -8.13 30.47
C CYS A 398 0.60 -8.73 29.18
N ASP A 399 -0.26 -9.23 28.30
CA ASP A 399 0.12 -9.82 27.01
C ASP A 399 -0.54 -9.08 25.84
N LEU A 400 -0.63 -7.74 25.94
CA LEU A 400 -1.38 -6.87 25.05
C LEU A 400 -1.22 -7.24 23.56
N GLN A 401 0.01 -7.34 23.05
CA GLN A 401 0.24 -7.61 21.62
C GLN A 401 -0.35 -8.97 21.18
N ALA A 402 -0.20 -10.00 22.01
CA ALA A 402 -0.79 -11.32 21.74
C ALA A 402 -2.32 -11.31 21.89
N GLN A 403 -2.84 -10.54 22.86
CA GLN A 403 -4.26 -10.35 23.07
C GLN A 403 -4.92 -9.66 21.87
N LEU A 404 -4.29 -8.60 21.34
CA LEU A 404 -4.72 -7.90 20.13
C LEU A 404 -4.69 -8.85 18.93
N ALA A 405 -3.58 -9.55 18.69
CA ALA A 405 -3.46 -10.51 17.59
C ALA A 405 -4.56 -11.58 17.62
N ARG A 406 -4.77 -12.24 18.76
CA ARG A 406 -5.84 -13.26 18.91
C ARG A 406 -7.24 -12.68 18.78
N SER A 407 -7.40 -11.41 19.13
CA SER A 407 -8.68 -10.73 19.02
C SER A 407 -8.98 -10.40 17.57
N VAL A 408 -8.12 -9.68 16.86
CA VAL A 408 -8.48 -9.11 15.57
C VAL A 408 -7.97 -9.91 14.39
N LEU A 409 -6.77 -10.50 14.43
CA LEU A 409 -6.19 -11.26 13.31
C LEU A 409 -6.63 -12.73 13.34
N THR A 410 -7.93 -12.95 13.12
CA THR A 410 -8.55 -14.27 13.26
C THR A 410 -8.33 -15.20 12.06
N VAL A 411 -7.87 -14.67 10.92
CA VAL A 411 -7.54 -15.44 9.73
C VAL A 411 -6.04 -15.70 9.71
N THR A 412 -5.63 -16.96 9.59
CA THR A 412 -4.24 -17.35 9.31
C THR A 412 -4.23 -18.31 8.14
N TYR A 413 -3.54 -17.95 7.06
CA TYR A 413 -3.58 -18.67 5.80
C TYR A 413 -2.17 -18.84 5.22
N PRO A 414 -1.63 -20.07 5.14
CA PRO A 414 -0.32 -20.30 4.53
C PRO A 414 -0.43 -20.22 3.00
N CYS A 415 0.27 -19.26 2.39
CA CYS A 415 0.35 -19.12 0.94
C CYS A 415 1.40 -20.07 0.32
N SER A 416 2.48 -20.33 1.05
CA SER A 416 3.60 -21.21 0.72
C SER A 416 4.32 -21.65 2.01
N SER A 417 5.46 -22.34 1.89
CA SER A 417 6.35 -22.61 3.03
C SER A 417 7.02 -21.36 3.61
N SER A 418 7.08 -20.26 2.83
CA SER A 418 7.76 -19.01 3.19
C SER A 418 6.81 -17.83 3.40
N ILE A 419 5.52 -17.94 3.06
CA ILE A 419 4.59 -16.80 3.11
C ILE A 419 3.33 -17.22 3.87
N THR A 420 2.97 -16.46 4.90
CA THR A 420 1.71 -16.62 5.64
C THR A 420 0.95 -15.30 5.70
N ILE A 421 -0.32 -15.30 5.28
CA ILE A 421 -1.22 -14.17 5.50
C ILE A 421 -1.86 -14.30 6.88
N LYS A 422 -1.85 -13.21 7.65
CA LYS A 422 -2.59 -13.06 8.92
C LYS A 422 -3.52 -11.89 8.79
N ALA A 423 -4.81 -12.15 8.65
CA ALA A 423 -5.78 -11.12 8.33
C ALA A 423 -6.85 -10.97 9.40
N GLN A 424 -7.41 -9.77 9.50
CA GLN A 424 -8.59 -9.51 10.30
C GLN A 424 -9.82 -10.17 9.68
N GLN A 425 -10.00 -9.95 8.38
CA GLN A 425 -11.05 -10.53 7.58
C GLN A 425 -10.60 -10.57 6.12
N MET A 426 -10.75 -11.73 5.49
CA MET A 426 -10.62 -11.94 4.05
C MET A 426 -11.44 -13.19 3.67
N THR A 427 -12.10 -13.16 2.52
CA THR A 427 -12.76 -14.34 1.95
C THR A 427 -11.74 -15.34 1.42
N SER A 428 -12.17 -16.58 1.18
CA SER A 428 -11.32 -17.60 0.57
C SER A 428 -10.84 -17.22 -0.84
N GLY A 429 -11.65 -16.47 -1.59
CA GLY A 429 -11.31 -15.96 -2.91
C GLY A 429 -10.19 -14.92 -2.84
N GLU A 430 -10.35 -13.93 -1.96
CA GLU A 430 -9.36 -12.86 -1.72
C GLU A 430 -8.02 -13.43 -1.26
N LEU A 431 -8.03 -14.36 -0.29
CA LEU A 431 -6.84 -15.07 0.18
C LEU A 431 -6.13 -15.79 -0.97
N SER A 432 -6.88 -16.50 -1.80
CA SER A 432 -6.33 -17.25 -2.94
C SER A 432 -5.72 -16.32 -3.99
N SER A 433 -6.37 -15.19 -4.30
CA SER A 433 -5.84 -14.20 -5.24
C SER A 433 -4.60 -13.50 -4.70
N SER A 434 -4.61 -13.08 -3.43
CA SER A 434 -3.45 -12.41 -2.80
C SER A 434 -2.25 -13.36 -2.70
N CYS A 435 -2.45 -14.61 -2.28
CA CYS A 435 -1.37 -15.60 -2.28
C CYS A 435 -0.82 -15.89 -3.67
N SER A 436 -1.69 -15.96 -4.69
CA SER A 436 -1.24 -16.16 -6.07
C SER A 436 -0.42 -14.98 -6.56
N SER A 437 -0.84 -13.75 -6.23
CA SER A 437 -0.09 -12.54 -6.56
C SER A 437 1.30 -12.53 -5.91
N LEU A 438 1.39 -12.80 -4.61
CA LEU A 438 2.66 -12.85 -3.88
C LEU A 438 3.63 -13.89 -4.46
N ARG A 439 3.16 -15.12 -4.70
CA ARG A 439 4.01 -16.19 -5.28
C ARG A 439 4.47 -15.90 -6.70
N ASN A 440 3.62 -15.31 -7.53
CA ASN A 440 3.98 -14.98 -8.91
C ASN A 440 4.93 -13.78 -8.95
N GLN A 441 4.76 -12.81 -8.04
CA GLN A 441 5.69 -11.70 -7.90
C GLN A 441 7.06 -12.17 -7.42
N ASP A 442 7.12 -13.13 -6.50
CA ASP A 442 8.37 -13.74 -6.03
C ASP A 442 9.22 -14.24 -7.21
N ALA A 443 8.63 -15.04 -8.10
CA ALA A 443 9.29 -15.51 -9.31
C ALA A 443 9.68 -14.36 -10.27
N TYR A 444 8.79 -13.36 -10.44
CA TYR A 444 9.06 -12.19 -11.26
C TYR A 444 10.27 -11.39 -10.74
N PHE A 445 10.32 -11.14 -9.43
CA PHE A 445 11.40 -10.44 -8.77
C PHE A 445 12.74 -11.13 -9.01
N HIS A 446 12.83 -12.44 -8.80
CA HIS A 446 14.08 -13.19 -8.98
C HIS A 446 14.60 -13.09 -10.43
N ASN A 447 13.72 -13.08 -11.42
CA ASN A 447 14.09 -12.87 -12.82
C ASN A 447 14.65 -11.47 -13.09
N VAL A 448 14.08 -10.44 -12.46
CA VAL A 448 14.55 -9.06 -12.57
C VAL A 448 15.87 -8.89 -11.80
N ALA A 449 15.93 -9.33 -10.55
CA ALA A 449 17.07 -9.19 -9.66
C ALA A 449 18.28 -10.01 -10.13
N ARG A 450 18.07 -11.19 -10.73
CA ARG A 450 19.14 -12.16 -11.05
C ARG A 450 20.03 -12.44 -9.83
N ASP A 451 19.40 -12.67 -8.68
CA ASP A 451 20.09 -13.10 -7.46
C ASP A 451 20.43 -14.60 -7.50
N ASN A 452 21.28 -15.02 -6.56
CA ASN A 452 21.70 -16.42 -6.41
C ASN A 452 21.21 -17.00 -5.07
N GLY A 453 20.07 -16.50 -4.56
CA GLY A 453 19.57 -16.79 -3.22
C GLY A 453 19.88 -15.66 -2.21
N PRO A 454 19.51 -15.88 -0.93
CA PRO A 454 19.58 -14.83 0.09
C PRO A 454 21.00 -14.27 0.26
N VAL A 455 21.09 -12.98 0.58
CA VAL A 455 22.36 -12.34 0.92
C VAL A 455 22.98 -12.99 2.16
N ALA A 456 24.29 -12.86 2.29
CA ALA A 456 24.99 -13.40 3.45
C ALA A 456 24.41 -12.83 4.76
N ASN A 457 24.33 -13.69 5.78
CA ASN A 457 23.82 -13.35 7.12
C ASN A 457 22.33 -12.96 7.20
N ASP A 458 21.53 -13.12 6.14
CA ASP A 458 20.07 -13.12 6.28
C ASP A 458 19.59 -14.53 6.69
N ASN A 459 19.07 -14.62 7.91
CA ASN A 459 18.53 -15.84 8.53
C ASN A 459 17.01 -15.92 8.44
N ASN A 460 16.35 -14.98 7.74
CA ASN A 460 14.91 -15.07 7.53
C ASN A 460 14.61 -16.33 6.71
N SER A 461 13.40 -16.86 6.85
CA SER A 461 12.93 -18.01 6.06
C SER A 461 11.44 -17.94 5.76
N THR A 462 10.73 -17.07 6.47
CA THR A 462 9.31 -16.84 6.30
C THR A 462 9.01 -15.34 6.44
N ILE A 463 7.88 -14.90 5.88
CA ILE A 463 7.30 -13.58 6.10
C ILE A 463 5.82 -13.72 6.52
N GLU A 464 5.40 -12.89 7.47
CA GLU A 464 3.98 -12.68 7.78
C GLU A 464 3.47 -11.46 7.00
N VAL A 465 2.44 -11.65 6.17
CA VAL A 465 1.68 -10.56 5.54
C VAL A 465 0.46 -10.29 6.40
N VAL A 466 0.48 -9.22 7.18
CA VAL A 466 -0.55 -8.83 8.13
C VAL A 466 -1.53 -7.87 7.45
N VAL A 467 -2.83 -8.20 7.44
CA VAL A 467 -3.85 -7.44 6.71
C VAL A 467 -5.01 -7.07 7.64
N PHE A 468 -5.14 -5.78 7.95
CA PHE A 468 -6.30 -5.24 8.67
C PHE A 468 -7.48 -4.98 7.71
N ASP A 469 -8.72 -4.97 8.22
CA ASP A 469 -9.94 -4.84 7.39
C ASP A 469 -10.13 -3.43 6.80
N SER A 470 -9.47 -2.42 7.39
CA SER A 470 -9.55 -1.05 6.93
C SER A 470 -8.35 -0.22 7.38
N SER A 471 -8.17 0.94 6.74
CA SER A 471 -7.22 1.96 7.20
C SER A 471 -7.43 2.39 8.67
N THR A 472 -8.68 2.34 9.14
CA THR A 472 -9.03 2.69 10.54
C THR A 472 -8.62 1.59 11.51
N ASP A 473 -8.80 0.32 11.14
CA ASP A 473 -8.31 -0.81 11.93
C ASP A 473 -6.78 -0.83 11.99
N TYR A 474 -6.11 -0.53 10.87
CA TYR A 474 -4.66 -0.38 10.82
C TYR A 474 -4.15 0.66 11.84
N GLN A 475 -4.70 1.88 11.81
CA GLN A 475 -4.36 2.93 12.78
C GLN A 475 -4.68 2.54 14.23
N THR A 476 -5.74 1.76 14.43
CA THR A 476 -6.17 1.33 15.77
C THR A 476 -5.22 0.30 16.36
N TYR A 477 -4.80 -0.69 15.57
CA TYR A 477 -4.18 -1.91 16.08
C TYR A 477 -2.69 -2.04 15.76
N ALA A 478 -2.27 -1.64 14.56
CA ALA A 478 -0.94 -1.99 14.05
C ALA A 478 0.19 -1.38 14.89
N GLY A 479 0.05 -0.12 15.30
CA GLY A 479 1.00 0.57 16.18
C GLY A 479 1.16 -0.14 17.52
N ALA A 480 0.07 -0.45 18.21
CA ALA A 480 0.12 -1.12 19.51
C ALA A 480 0.63 -2.58 19.43
N MET A 481 0.39 -3.26 18.30
CA MET A 481 0.80 -4.66 18.10
C MET A 481 2.27 -4.79 17.69
N TYR A 482 2.72 -3.92 16.80
CA TYR A 482 4.00 -4.06 16.11
C TYR A 482 4.99 -2.94 16.39
N GLY A 483 4.56 -1.86 17.05
CA GLY A 483 5.37 -0.68 17.31
C GLY A 483 5.77 0.01 16.02
N ILE A 484 4.80 0.48 15.25
CA ILE A 484 5.04 1.08 13.94
C ILE A 484 4.31 2.42 13.84
N ASP A 485 4.81 3.35 13.02
CA ASP A 485 3.97 4.47 12.59
C ASP A 485 2.87 3.94 11.67
N THR A 486 1.65 4.46 11.84
CA THR A 486 0.47 4.05 11.07
C THR A 486 0.00 5.13 10.11
N ASN A 487 0.73 6.23 9.96
CA ASN A 487 0.45 7.29 8.98
C ASN A 487 1.06 6.98 7.60
N ASN A 488 0.85 5.76 7.10
CA ASN A 488 1.39 5.29 5.82
C ASN A 488 0.45 4.28 5.14
N GLY A 489 0.81 3.91 3.90
CA GLY A 489 0.10 2.94 3.07
C GLY A 489 0.27 1.47 3.48
N GLY A 490 0.89 1.20 4.62
CA GLY A 490 1.47 -0.08 4.98
C GLY A 490 2.98 0.04 5.18
N MET A 491 3.58 -0.96 5.83
CA MET A 491 5.00 -0.90 6.18
C MET A 491 5.63 -2.30 6.20
N TYR A 492 6.85 -2.38 5.69
CA TYR A 492 7.72 -3.53 5.88
C TYR A 492 8.56 -3.38 7.16
N LEU A 493 8.28 -4.23 8.14
CA LEU A 493 9.05 -4.34 9.38
C LEU A 493 10.03 -5.52 9.23
N GLU A 494 11.27 -5.22 8.87
CA GLU A 494 12.33 -6.21 8.64
C GLU A 494 12.81 -6.86 9.93
N GLY A 495 13.01 -6.05 10.98
CA GLY A 495 13.68 -6.51 12.19
C GLY A 495 15.20 -6.63 12.00
N ASN A 496 15.81 -7.61 12.68
CA ASN A 496 17.23 -7.91 12.49
C ASN A 496 17.38 -9.19 11.66
N PRO A 497 17.69 -9.10 10.36
CA PRO A 497 17.74 -10.27 9.47
C PRO A 497 18.81 -11.28 9.90
N SER A 498 19.85 -10.85 10.63
CA SER A 498 20.89 -11.76 11.14
C SER A 498 20.51 -12.49 12.44
N ALA A 499 19.46 -12.05 13.14
CA ALA A 499 19.04 -12.67 14.38
C ALA A 499 18.29 -13.99 14.13
N ALA A 500 18.66 -15.04 14.87
CA ALA A 500 17.92 -16.30 14.85
C ALA A 500 16.48 -16.08 15.37
N GLY A 501 15.50 -16.52 14.59
CA GLY A 501 14.08 -16.35 14.92
C GLY A 501 13.50 -14.96 14.60
N ASN A 502 14.22 -14.14 13.83
CA ASN A 502 13.64 -12.92 13.26
C ASN A 502 12.40 -13.27 12.42
N GLN A 503 11.36 -12.45 12.53
CA GLN A 503 10.11 -12.63 11.79
C GLN A 503 9.81 -11.33 11.04
N PRO A 504 10.21 -11.23 9.76
CA PRO A 504 9.88 -10.08 8.95
C PRO A 504 8.37 -10.04 8.71
N ARG A 505 7.82 -8.82 8.63
CA ARG A 505 6.39 -8.59 8.44
C ARG A 505 6.14 -7.50 7.42
N PHE A 506 5.25 -7.77 6.47
CA PHE A 506 4.57 -6.72 5.74
C PHE A 506 3.23 -6.46 6.43
N ILE A 507 2.99 -5.24 6.89
CA ILE A 507 1.81 -4.87 7.67
C ILE A 507 1.00 -3.84 6.89
N ALA A 508 -0.24 -4.17 6.53
CA ALA A 508 -1.10 -3.34 5.69
C ALA A 508 -2.59 -3.55 5.99
N TYR A 509 -3.44 -2.99 5.14
CA TYR A 509 -4.89 -3.04 5.24
C TYR A 509 -5.54 -3.20 3.87
N GLU A 510 -6.81 -3.62 3.85
CA GLU A 510 -7.65 -3.51 2.67
C GLU A 510 -7.80 -2.03 2.28
N ALA A 511 -7.67 -1.72 1.00
CA ALA A 511 -8.00 -0.42 0.43
C ALA A 511 -9.52 -0.25 0.37
N GLU A 512 -10.18 0.00 1.51
CA GLU A 512 -11.64 -0.09 1.66
C GLU A 512 -12.44 0.88 0.76
N TRP A 513 -11.77 1.89 0.20
CA TRP A 513 -12.33 2.83 -0.77
C TRP A 513 -12.49 2.25 -2.19
N LEU A 514 -11.95 1.07 -2.48
CA LEU A 514 -12.12 0.36 -3.75
C LEU A 514 -13.32 -0.60 -3.74
N ARG A 515 -13.98 -0.77 -2.59
CA ARG A 515 -15.14 -1.67 -2.46
C ARG A 515 -16.21 -1.36 -3.54
N PRO A 516 -16.78 -2.39 -4.18
CA PRO A 516 -16.71 -3.82 -3.80
C PRO A 516 -15.45 -4.56 -4.27
N ASP A 517 -14.53 -3.93 -5.00
CA ASP A 517 -13.28 -4.57 -5.40
C ASP A 517 -12.31 -4.65 -4.21
N PHE A 518 -11.78 -5.84 -3.96
CA PHE A 518 -10.82 -6.08 -2.89
C PHE A 518 -9.39 -5.88 -3.38
N GLN A 519 -8.62 -5.06 -2.66
CA GLN A 519 -7.17 -4.96 -2.81
C GLN A 519 -6.53 -4.75 -1.44
N ILE A 520 -5.42 -5.45 -1.17
CA ILE A 520 -4.51 -5.09 -0.07
C ILE A 520 -3.71 -3.88 -0.56
N TRP A 521 -3.77 -2.79 0.18
CA TRP A 521 -3.08 -1.56 -0.19
C TRP A 521 -1.57 -1.78 -0.28
N ASN A 522 -0.97 -1.35 -1.39
CA ASN A 522 0.46 -1.47 -1.72
C ASN A 522 1.08 -2.87 -1.63
N LEU A 523 0.27 -3.93 -1.73
CA LEU A 523 0.74 -5.32 -1.58
C LEU A 523 2.04 -5.63 -2.34
N ASN A 524 2.08 -5.33 -3.64
CA ASN A 524 3.22 -5.68 -4.47
C ASN A 524 4.40 -4.72 -4.28
N HIS A 525 4.16 -3.46 -3.92
CA HIS A 525 5.24 -2.53 -3.61
C HIS A 525 5.99 -3.01 -2.35
N GLU A 526 5.25 -3.20 -1.26
CA GLU A 526 5.82 -3.52 0.06
C GLU A 526 6.39 -4.94 0.12
N TYR A 527 5.79 -5.90 -0.61
CA TYR A 527 6.40 -7.23 -0.74
C TYR A 527 7.75 -7.18 -1.47
N THR A 528 7.98 -6.19 -2.34
CA THR A 528 9.28 -6.01 -2.98
C THR A 528 10.34 -5.59 -1.96
N HIS A 529 10.02 -4.78 -0.95
CA HIS A 529 10.99 -4.40 0.09
C HIS A 529 11.52 -5.62 0.86
N TYR A 530 10.65 -6.59 1.16
CA TYR A 530 11.08 -7.88 1.72
C TYR A 530 12.04 -8.64 0.82
N LEU A 531 11.70 -8.75 -0.47
CA LEU A 531 12.54 -9.45 -1.44
C LEU A 531 13.88 -8.73 -1.66
N ASP A 532 13.87 -7.40 -1.74
CA ASP A 532 15.07 -6.59 -1.94
C ASP A 532 16.02 -6.67 -0.74
N GLY A 533 15.50 -6.53 0.49
CA GLY A 533 16.25 -6.74 1.71
C GLY A 533 16.87 -8.13 1.80
N ARG A 534 16.11 -9.17 1.43
CA ARG A 534 16.58 -10.55 1.52
C ARG A 534 17.59 -10.94 0.44
N PHE A 535 17.45 -10.43 -0.79
CA PHE A 535 18.15 -10.99 -1.97
C PHE A 535 19.11 -10.00 -2.66
N ASN A 536 19.01 -8.71 -2.37
CA ASN A 536 19.85 -7.68 -2.98
C ASN A 536 20.64 -6.85 -1.97
N MET A 537 20.11 -6.60 -0.78
CA MET A 537 20.70 -5.64 0.16
C MET A 537 21.28 -6.32 1.41
N TYR A 538 22.60 -6.30 1.57
CA TYR A 538 23.24 -6.97 2.71
C TYR A 538 23.02 -6.23 4.04
N GLY A 539 22.57 -6.97 5.06
CA GLY A 539 22.38 -6.41 6.40
C GLY A 539 20.97 -5.86 6.57
N ASP A 540 20.79 -5.05 7.61
CA ASP A 540 19.50 -4.42 7.89
C ASP A 540 19.31 -3.09 7.15
N PHE A 541 18.11 -2.52 7.23
CA PHE A 541 17.80 -1.23 6.64
C PHE A 541 18.78 -0.09 6.98
N ASN A 542 19.36 -0.04 8.19
CA ASN A 542 20.32 1.01 8.53
C ASN A 542 21.62 0.84 7.74
N ALA A 543 22.08 -0.40 7.53
CA ALA A 543 23.20 -0.68 6.66
C ALA A 543 22.91 -0.21 5.22
N ASN A 544 21.69 -0.48 4.74
CA ASN A 544 21.23 -0.19 3.38
C ASN A 544 21.26 1.31 3.04
N ILE A 545 21.04 2.18 4.03
CA ILE A 545 20.97 3.64 3.86
C ILE A 545 22.24 4.41 4.29
N THR A 546 23.34 3.70 4.58
CA THR A 546 24.64 4.34 4.90
C THR A 546 25.21 5.19 3.75
N THR A 547 24.74 4.95 2.53
CA THR A 547 24.94 5.80 1.37
C THR A 547 23.58 6.09 0.72
N PRO A 548 23.43 7.12 -0.13
CA PRO A 548 22.16 7.40 -0.80
C PRO A 548 21.72 6.24 -1.71
N THR A 549 20.78 5.44 -1.24
CA THR A 549 20.22 4.24 -1.92
C THR A 549 18.70 4.33 -2.12
N ILE A 550 18.04 5.39 -1.65
CA ILE A 550 16.58 5.50 -1.68
C ILE A 550 16.02 5.53 -3.11
N TRP A 551 16.79 6.06 -4.08
CA TRP A 551 16.43 5.97 -5.50
C TRP A 551 16.25 4.53 -5.96
N TRP A 552 17.04 3.60 -5.41
CA TRP A 552 16.96 2.17 -5.68
C TRP A 552 15.85 1.54 -4.84
N ILE A 553 15.87 1.68 -3.51
CA ILE A 553 14.92 1.00 -2.61
C ILE A 553 13.48 1.27 -3.04
N GLU A 554 13.08 2.54 -3.13
CA GLU A 554 11.71 2.92 -3.48
C GLU A 554 11.45 2.80 -4.99
N GLY A 555 12.44 3.17 -5.81
CA GLY A 555 12.32 3.07 -7.27
C GLY A 555 12.18 1.64 -7.78
N PHE A 556 12.84 0.68 -7.11
CA PHE A 556 12.80 -0.74 -7.46
C PHE A 556 11.52 -1.40 -6.97
N ALA A 557 11.03 -1.05 -5.77
CA ALA A 557 9.72 -1.45 -5.31
C ALA A 557 8.60 -0.96 -6.26
N GLU A 558 8.67 0.29 -6.71
CA GLU A 558 7.76 0.82 -7.73
C GLU A 558 7.93 0.10 -9.07
N TYR A 559 9.18 -0.11 -9.51
CA TYR A 559 9.45 -0.79 -10.78
C TYR A 559 8.86 -2.19 -10.77
N VAL A 560 9.17 -3.02 -9.76
CA VAL A 560 8.65 -4.38 -9.65
C VAL A 560 7.12 -4.37 -9.55
N SER A 561 6.53 -3.53 -8.69
CA SER A 561 5.08 -3.46 -8.47
C SER A 561 4.31 -3.15 -9.77
N TYR A 562 4.63 -2.05 -10.45
CA TYR A 562 3.95 -1.66 -11.68
C TYR A 562 4.23 -2.65 -12.82
N SER A 563 5.46 -3.15 -12.90
CA SER A 563 5.88 -4.06 -13.97
C SER A 563 5.22 -5.42 -13.88
N TYR A 564 5.25 -6.02 -12.70
CA TYR A 564 4.63 -7.30 -12.42
C TYR A 564 3.11 -7.27 -12.68
N ARG A 565 2.46 -6.17 -12.32
CA ARG A 565 1.01 -5.99 -12.50
C ARG A 565 0.62 -5.58 -13.93
N GLY A 566 1.59 -5.29 -14.80
CA GLY A 566 1.33 -4.78 -16.16
C GLY A 566 0.59 -3.44 -16.17
N LEU A 567 0.84 -2.59 -15.18
CA LEU A 567 0.16 -1.30 -15.05
C LEU A 567 1.06 -0.16 -15.54
N PRO A 568 0.52 0.83 -16.28
CA PRO A 568 1.25 2.04 -16.61
C PRO A 568 1.44 2.90 -15.35
N TYR A 569 2.63 3.48 -15.20
CA TYR A 569 2.87 4.53 -14.20
C TYR A 569 2.74 5.91 -14.85
N THR A 570 1.50 6.36 -15.06
CA THR A 570 1.18 7.58 -15.83
C THR A 570 1.77 8.85 -15.20
N GLU A 571 1.86 8.91 -13.88
CA GLU A 571 2.44 10.03 -13.15
C GLU A 571 3.94 10.10 -13.37
N ALA A 572 4.65 8.97 -13.28
CA ALA A 572 6.08 8.93 -13.57
C ALA A 572 6.36 9.32 -15.03
N THR A 573 5.58 8.83 -15.99
CA THR A 573 5.71 9.24 -17.40
C THR A 573 5.38 10.73 -17.61
N THR A 574 4.48 11.31 -16.81
CA THR A 574 4.23 12.77 -16.79
C THR A 574 5.43 13.54 -16.25
N GLU A 575 6.06 13.07 -15.17
CA GLU A 575 7.30 13.65 -14.64
C GLU A 575 8.44 13.57 -15.67
N ALA A 576 8.55 12.46 -16.41
CA ALA A 576 9.55 12.30 -17.46
C ALA A 576 9.46 13.42 -18.51
N GLY A 577 8.24 13.84 -18.87
CA GLY A 577 8.01 14.97 -19.79
C GLY A 577 8.53 16.32 -19.29
N ARG A 578 8.66 16.49 -17.96
CA ARG A 578 9.22 17.72 -17.36
C ARG A 578 10.74 17.78 -17.42
N ARG A 579 11.42 16.63 -17.52
CA ARG A 579 12.89 16.53 -17.59
C ARG A 579 13.59 17.29 -16.44
N THR A 580 13.03 17.21 -15.23
CA THR A 580 13.47 18.01 -14.09
C THR A 580 14.86 17.64 -13.58
N TYR A 581 15.23 16.36 -13.60
CA TYR A 581 16.49 15.87 -13.05
C TYR A 581 17.34 15.13 -14.08
N ALA A 582 18.66 15.34 -14.02
CA ALA A 582 19.64 14.46 -14.63
C ALA A 582 19.69 13.14 -13.85
N LEU A 583 20.02 12.03 -14.51
CA LEU A 583 20.11 10.72 -13.85
C LEU A 583 21.14 10.74 -12.70
N SER A 584 22.29 11.35 -12.94
CA SER A 584 23.36 11.50 -11.95
C SER A 584 22.91 12.18 -10.65
N THR A 585 21.93 13.09 -10.73
CA THR A 585 21.34 13.77 -9.55
C THR A 585 20.43 12.83 -8.75
N LEU A 586 19.80 11.86 -9.41
CA LEU A 586 18.87 10.95 -8.76
C LEU A 586 19.58 9.93 -7.88
N PHE A 587 20.86 9.63 -8.14
CA PHE A 587 21.68 8.79 -7.27
C PHE A 587 21.93 9.39 -5.88
N ASP A 588 21.59 10.67 -5.65
CA ASP A 588 21.67 11.36 -4.35
C ASP A 588 20.34 11.39 -3.59
N THR A 589 19.33 10.65 -4.04
CA THR A 589 18.02 10.65 -3.41
C THR A 589 18.06 9.97 -2.03
N THR A 590 17.42 10.63 -1.07
CA THR A 590 17.26 10.26 0.35
C THR A 590 15.83 10.60 0.79
N TYR A 591 15.37 10.11 1.94
CA TYR A 591 14.05 10.45 2.50
C TYR A 591 13.88 11.93 2.91
N SER A 592 14.93 12.76 2.86
CA SER A 592 14.79 14.20 3.06
C SER A 592 14.22 14.94 1.83
N HIS A 593 14.04 14.23 0.71
CA HIS A 593 13.48 14.77 -0.52
C HIS A 593 11.95 14.57 -0.58
N ASP A 594 11.30 15.23 -1.54
CA ASP A 594 9.86 15.08 -1.74
C ASP A 594 9.48 13.72 -2.38
N THR A 595 8.21 13.36 -2.24
CA THR A 595 7.64 12.09 -2.70
C THR A 595 7.72 11.92 -4.23
N THR A 596 7.75 13.01 -5.00
CA THR A 596 7.94 12.95 -6.46
C THR A 596 9.35 12.49 -6.78
N ARG A 597 10.36 13.05 -6.11
CA ARG A 597 11.75 12.66 -6.29
C ARG A 597 12.02 11.23 -5.83
N ILE A 598 11.43 10.82 -4.71
CA ILE A 598 11.61 9.48 -4.13
C ILE A 598 11.01 8.41 -5.05
N TYR A 599 9.70 8.46 -5.32
CA TYR A 599 9.00 7.34 -5.96
C TYR A 599 9.00 7.44 -7.49
N ARG A 600 8.58 8.58 -8.05
CA ARG A 600 8.37 8.72 -9.50
C ARG A 600 9.70 8.80 -10.24
N TRP A 601 10.60 9.66 -9.78
CA TRP A 601 11.92 9.77 -10.36
C TRP A 601 12.82 8.57 -10.00
N GLY A 602 12.67 7.99 -8.81
CA GLY A 602 13.28 6.71 -8.45
C GLY A 602 12.88 5.59 -9.43
N TYR A 603 11.58 5.41 -9.67
CA TYR A 603 11.05 4.44 -10.65
C TYR A 603 11.67 4.62 -12.03
N LEU A 604 11.69 5.86 -12.55
CA LEU A 604 12.26 6.14 -13.87
C LEU A 604 13.75 5.80 -13.92
N ALA A 605 14.52 6.18 -12.88
CA ALA A 605 15.95 5.93 -12.81
C ALA A 605 16.27 4.43 -12.75
N VAL A 606 15.59 3.69 -11.87
CA VAL A 606 15.74 2.23 -11.74
C VAL A 606 15.37 1.53 -13.03
N ARG A 607 14.23 1.90 -13.62
CA ARG A 607 13.78 1.35 -14.89
C ARG A 607 14.81 1.55 -16.00
N TYR A 608 15.28 2.78 -16.21
CA TYR A 608 16.28 3.08 -17.23
C TYR A 608 17.57 2.30 -17.00
N MET A 609 18.05 2.22 -15.76
CA MET A 609 19.27 1.46 -15.44
C MET A 609 19.09 -0.04 -15.70
N LEU A 610 17.94 -0.63 -15.34
CA LEU A 610 17.66 -2.05 -15.56
C LEU A 610 17.43 -2.40 -17.04
N GLU A 611 16.73 -1.55 -17.79
CA GLU A 611 16.33 -1.81 -19.19
C GLU A 611 17.45 -1.44 -20.17
N ASN A 612 18.18 -0.34 -19.95
CA ASN A 612 19.17 0.18 -20.90
C ASN A 612 20.63 -0.08 -20.48
N HIS A 613 20.91 -0.18 -19.18
CA HIS A 613 22.29 -0.26 -18.64
C HIS A 613 22.48 -1.45 -17.69
N ARG A 614 21.90 -2.59 -18.08
CA ARG A 614 21.79 -3.78 -17.22
C ARG A 614 23.11 -4.26 -16.62
N ALA A 615 24.21 -4.21 -17.38
CA ALA A 615 25.52 -4.68 -16.91
C ALA A 615 26.10 -3.81 -15.78
N ASP A 616 25.92 -2.49 -15.87
CA ASP A 616 26.31 -1.57 -14.79
C ASP A 616 25.44 -1.82 -13.54
N MET A 617 24.13 -2.04 -13.72
CA MET A 617 23.24 -2.34 -12.60
C MET A 617 23.56 -3.68 -11.93
N ASP A 618 23.88 -4.74 -12.71
CA ASP A 618 24.33 -6.02 -12.16
C ASP A 618 25.62 -5.85 -11.32
N THR A 619 26.51 -4.93 -11.70
CA THR A 619 27.71 -4.58 -10.92
C THR A 619 27.35 -3.88 -9.60
N VAL A 620 26.43 -2.91 -9.64
CA VAL A 620 25.94 -2.21 -8.44
C VAL A 620 25.26 -3.19 -7.48
N LEU A 621 24.40 -4.07 -7.98
CA LEU A 621 23.76 -5.13 -7.18
C LEU A 621 24.79 -6.09 -6.56
N GLY A 622 25.86 -6.41 -7.27
CA GLY A 622 26.98 -7.18 -6.73
C GLY A 622 27.62 -6.52 -5.51
N TYR A 623 27.76 -5.20 -5.51
CA TYR A 623 28.24 -4.46 -4.34
C TYR A 623 27.22 -4.41 -3.19
N TYR A 624 25.93 -4.18 -3.48
CA TYR A 624 24.87 -4.18 -2.46
C TYR A 624 24.75 -5.53 -1.75
N ARG A 625 24.76 -6.63 -2.49
CA ARG A 625 24.70 -8.01 -1.94
C ARG A 625 25.91 -8.36 -1.07
N ALA A 626 27.03 -7.69 -1.29
CA ALA A 626 28.26 -7.87 -0.51
C ALA A 626 28.39 -6.87 0.66
N GLY A 627 27.44 -5.95 0.83
CA GLY A 627 27.53 -4.87 1.83
C GLY A 627 28.60 -3.82 1.53
N ASN A 628 29.07 -3.75 0.28
CA ASN A 628 30.13 -2.84 -0.15
C ASN A 628 29.55 -1.48 -0.60
N TRP A 629 28.82 -0.81 0.30
CA TRP A 629 28.08 0.42 0.03
C TRP A 629 28.94 1.55 -0.57
N ASN A 630 30.14 1.76 -0.04
CA ASN A 630 31.09 2.76 -0.56
C ASN A 630 31.58 2.46 -1.98
N ALA A 631 31.74 1.17 -2.33
CA ALA A 631 32.15 0.76 -3.67
C ALA A 631 31.00 0.97 -4.66
N ALA A 632 29.77 0.59 -4.28
CA ALA A 632 28.57 0.87 -5.07
C ALA A 632 28.43 2.37 -5.32
N ARG A 633 28.56 3.18 -4.27
CA ARG A 633 28.48 4.64 -4.34
C ARG A 633 29.55 5.22 -5.27
N SER A 634 30.79 4.77 -5.15
CA SER A 634 31.90 5.22 -6.02
C SER A 634 31.68 4.82 -7.48
N TYR A 635 31.08 3.65 -7.73
CA TYR A 635 30.74 3.21 -9.08
C TYR A 635 29.63 4.07 -9.68
N LEU A 636 28.57 4.36 -8.92
CA LEU A 636 27.45 5.21 -9.34
C LEU A 636 27.90 6.65 -9.64
N THR A 637 28.65 7.29 -8.74
CA THR A 637 29.01 8.72 -8.90
C THR A 637 30.30 8.95 -9.67
N GLY A 638 31.20 7.98 -9.69
CA GLY A 638 32.49 8.08 -10.37
C GLY A 638 32.50 7.37 -11.72
N THR A 639 32.22 6.06 -11.74
CA THR A 639 32.30 5.26 -12.97
C THR A 639 31.17 5.57 -13.93
N ILE A 640 29.90 5.48 -13.47
CA ILE A 640 28.74 5.90 -14.25
C ILE A 640 28.71 7.42 -14.34
N GLY A 641 28.79 8.11 -13.20
CA GLY A 641 28.85 9.57 -13.13
C GLY A 641 27.77 10.23 -13.98
N THR A 642 28.17 11.12 -14.87
CA THR A 642 27.27 11.84 -15.81
C THR A 642 27.20 11.19 -17.20
N ARG A 643 27.83 10.02 -17.43
CA ARG A 643 27.96 9.40 -18.76
C ARG A 643 26.60 9.19 -19.43
N TYR A 644 25.58 8.89 -18.65
CA TYR A 644 24.24 8.55 -19.14
C TYR A 644 23.26 9.71 -19.13
N ASP A 645 23.62 10.90 -18.65
CA ASP A 645 22.66 12.00 -18.50
C ASP A 645 22.06 12.44 -19.85
N ASN A 646 22.86 12.45 -20.92
CA ASN A 646 22.37 12.85 -22.25
C ASN A 646 21.44 11.78 -22.88
N ASP A 647 21.79 10.50 -22.76
CA ASP A 647 20.95 9.39 -23.20
C ASP A 647 19.65 9.32 -22.38
N TRP A 648 19.76 9.47 -21.07
CA TRP A 648 18.63 9.59 -20.13
C TRP A 648 17.60 10.64 -20.59
N TYR A 649 18.00 11.86 -20.95
CA TYR A 649 17.05 12.86 -21.44
C TYR A 649 16.39 12.49 -22.77
N THR A 650 17.09 11.71 -23.60
CA THR A 650 16.53 11.16 -24.84
C THR A 650 15.49 10.09 -24.51
N TRP A 651 15.80 9.20 -23.57
CA TRP A 651 14.89 8.18 -23.07
C TRP A 651 13.65 8.79 -22.39
N LEU A 652 13.80 9.82 -21.55
CA LEU A 652 12.68 10.54 -20.94
C LEU A 652 11.74 11.17 -21.98
N ALA A 653 12.31 11.72 -23.07
CA ALA A 653 11.51 12.26 -24.17
C ALA A 653 10.64 11.18 -24.82
N ALA A 654 11.23 9.99 -25.03
CA ALA A 654 10.54 8.85 -25.60
C ALA A 654 9.46 8.33 -24.64
N CYS A 655 9.75 8.27 -23.34
CA CYS A 655 8.79 7.95 -22.29
C CYS A 655 7.58 8.88 -22.26
N ALA A 656 7.81 10.19 -22.31
CA ALA A 656 6.74 11.18 -22.32
C ALA A 656 5.84 11.05 -23.56
N ALA A 657 6.36 10.48 -24.65
CA ALA A 657 5.63 10.15 -25.86
C ALA A 657 4.97 8.76 -25.82
N GLY A 658 5.00 8.05 -24.67
CA GLY A 658 4.44 6.71 -24.49
C GLY A 658 5.33 5.57 -25.00
N ASN A 659 6.60 5.84 -25.30
CA ASN A 659 7.53 4.88 -25.92
C ASN A 659 8.90 4.88 -25.22
N CYS A 660 8.98 4.42 -23.96
CA CYS A 660 10.25 4.35 -23.20
C CYS A 660 11.29 3.34 -23.75
N GLY A 661 11.37 3.10 -25.07
CA GLY A 661 12.50 2.37 -25.66
C GLY A 661 12.54 0.85 -25.44
N GLY A 662 11.46 0.23 -24.96
CA GLY A 662 11.21 -1.21 -25.02
C GLY A 662 9.86 -1.42 -25.71
N GLY A 663 9.85 -2.06 -26.87
CA GLY A 663 8.72 -2.12 -27.81
C GLY A 663 7.34 -2.10 -27.16
N GLY A 664 6.65 -0.97 -27.24
CA GLY A 664 5.18 -0.88 -27.26
C GLY A 664 4.38 -1.22 -25.99
N THR A 665 4.96 -1.78 -24.93
CA THR A 665 4.27 -1.95 -23.64
C THR A 665 5.25 -1.71 -22.50
N ASN A 666 5.11 -0.56 -21.83
CA ASN A 666 5.80 -0.31 -20.57
C ASN A 666 5.15 -1.15 -19.47
N PRO A 667 5.92 -2.03 -18.79
CA PRO A 667 7.20 -2.67 -19.13
C PRO A 667 6.94 -4.12 -19.63
N PRO A 668 7.92 -5.03 -19.88
CA PRO A 668 7.63 -6.36 -20.44
C PRO A 668 6.96 -7.22 -19.37
N GLY A 669 5.70 -6.89 -19.07
CA GLY A 669 4.75 -7.79 -18.49
C GLY A 669 4.58 -8.90 -19.49
N ASN A 670 4.68 -10.11 -18.97
CA ASN A 670 4.15 -11.29 -19.60
C ASN A 670 2.87 -10.96 -20.40
N GLN A 671 2.90 -11.13 -21.71
CA GLN A 671 1.70 -10.92 -22.50
C GLN A 671 0.80 -12.12 -22.24
N ALA A 672 -0.31 -11.87 -21.53
CA ALA A 672 -1.24 -12.94 -21.22
C ALA A 672 -1.55 -13.74 -22.49
N PRO A 673 -1.54 -15.08 -22.41
CA PRO A 673 -1.69 -15.92 -23.56
C PRO A 673 -3.01 -15.62 -24.25
N THR A 674 -3.11 -15.86 -25.54
CA THR A 674 -4.41 -15.89 -26.20
C THR A 674 -4.98 -17.29 -26.05
N ALA A 675 -5.99 -17.43 -25.20
CA ALA A 675 -6.73 -18.68 -25.08
C ALA A 675 -7.58 -18.90 -26.34
N ALA A 676 -7.45 -20.06 -26.98
CA ALA A 676 -8.27 -20.43 -28.12
C ALA A 676 -8.41 -21.95 -28.21
N PHE A 677 -9.55 -22.43 -28.71
CA PHE A 677 -9.72 -23.85 -29.00
C PHE A 677 -10.76 -24.12 -30.08
N THR A 678 -10.64 -25.31 -30.69
CA THR A 678 -11.64 -25.88 -31.60
C THR A 678 -12.24 -27.15 -31.04
N THR A 679 -13.39 -27.55 -31.59
CA THR A 679 -14.13 -28.73 -31.15
C THR A 679 -14.61 -29.53 -32.35
N ALA A 680 -14.49 -30.86 -32.27
CA ALA A 680 -15.16 -31.79 -33.17
C ALA A 680 -16.18 -32.59 -32.37
N VAL A 681 -17.45 -32.50 -32.74
CA VAL A 681 -18.56 -33.18 -32.05
C VAL A 681 -19.00 -34.40 -32.86
N GLN A 682 -19.09 -35.55 -32.23
CA GLN A 682 -19.63 -36.78 -32.79
C GLN A 682 -20.59 -37.44 -31.80
N GLY A 683 -21.89 -37.17 -31.97
CA GLY A 683 -22.90 -37.57 -31.00
C GLY A 683 -22.66 -36.91 -29.64
N LEU A 684 -22.44 -37.72 -28.61
CA LEU A 684 -22.14 -37.27 -27.24
C LEU A 684 -20.64 -37.11 -26.96
N ASP A 685 -19.79 -37.53 -27.89
CA ASP A 685 -18.33 -37.40 -27.76
C ASP A 685 -17.86 -36.10 -28.42
N VAL A 686 -16.98 -35.38 -27.72
CA VAL A 686 -16.37 -34.15 -28.20
C VAL A 686 -14.87 -34.23 -28.02
N THR A 687 -14.16 -34.04 -29.13
CA THR A 687 -12.71 -33.85 -29.13
C THR A 687 -12.42 -32.34 -29.09
N PHE A 688 -11.62 -31.91 -28.12
CA PHE A 688 -11.16 -30.54 -28.00
C PHE A 688 -9.72 -30.43 -28.48
N THR A 689 -9.42 -29.39 -29.25
CA THR A 689 -8.06 -29.08 -29.69
C THR A 689 -7.68 -27.69 -29.22
N ASP A 690 -6.67 -27.62 -28.34
CA ASP A 690 -6.09 -26.37 -27.88
C ASP A 690 -5.39 -25.65 -29.04
N GLN A 691 -5.70 -24.37 -29.21
CA GLN A 691 -5.07 -23.46 -30.17
C GLN A 691 -4.48 -22.23 -29.48
N SER A 692 -4.32 -22.30 -28.15
CA SER A 692 -3.82 -21.18 -27.37
C SER A 692 -2.38 -20.88 -27.71
N THR A 693 -2.07 -19.60 -27.82
CA THR A 693 -0.72 -19.12 -28.13
C THR A 693 -0.26 -18.18 -27.04
N ASP A 694 1.04 -18.15 -26.82
CA ASP A 694 1.69 -17.14 -26.01
C ASP A 694 2.70 -16.40 -26.90
N ALA A 695 2.63 -15.07 -26.91
CA ALA A 695 3.40 -14.22 -27.80
C ALA A 695 4.84 -13.98 -27.29
N ASP A 696 5.07 -14.09 -25.99
CA ASP A 696 6.36 -13.82 -25.35
C ASP A 696 6.85 -14.93 -24.42
N GLY A 697 6.21 -16.11 -24.48
CA GLY A 697 6.51 -17.27 -23.62
C GLY A 697 5.93 -18.60 -24.13
N THR A 698 5.59 -19.49 -23.20
CA THR A 698 4.99 -20.80 -23.48
C THR A 698 3.82 -21.11 -22.54
N ILE A 699 2.83 -21.90 -22.99
CA ILE A 699 1.69 -22.29 -22.14
C ILE A 699 2.10 -23.38 -21.13
N ALA A 700 2.30 -22.99 -19.87
CA ALA A 700 2.68 -23.86 -18.77
C ALA A 700 1.57 -24.80 -18.29
N SER A 701 0.30 -24.36 -18.26
CA SER A 701 -0.81 -25.21 -17.80
C SER A 701 -2.15 -24.89 -18.45
N ARG A 702 -3.07 -25.86 -18.37
CA ARG A 702 -4.41 -25.83 -18.98
C ARG A 702 -5.44 -26.34 -17.98
N SER A 703 -6.60 -25.71 -17.95
CA SER A 703 -7.74 -26.13 -17.15
C SER A 703 -9.02 -26.02 -17.99
N TRP A 704 -9.68 -27.15 -18.21
CA TRP A 704 -10.94 -27.26 -18.91
C TRP A 704 -12.08 -27.41 -17.91
N SER A 705 -13.18 -26.70 -18.13
CA SER A 705 -14.49 -26.98 -17.55
C SER A 705 -15.48 -27.23 -18.67
N PHE A 706 -16.12 -28.40 -18.65
CA PHE A 706 -17.00 -28.83 -19.74
C PHE A 706 -18.46 -28.39 -19.58
N GLY A 707 -18.80 -27.64 -18.54
CA GLY A 707 -20.16 -27.13 -18.31
C GLY A 707 -21.16 -28.16 -17.76
N ASP A 708 -20.73 -29.41 -17.52
CA ASP A 708 -21.51 -30.48 -16.86
C ASP A 708 -20.98 -30.82 -15.45
N GLY A 709 -20.08 -29.99 -14.92
CA GLY A 709 -19.41 -30.18 -13.62
C GLY A 709 -18.10 -30.97 -13.70
N THR A 710 -17.73 -31.54 -14.86
CA THR A 710 -16.46 -32.24 -15.04
C THR A 710 -15.34 -31.34 -15.61
N THR A 711 -14.09 -31.69 -15.34
CA THR A 711 -12.90 -30.91 -15.71
C THR A 711 -11.80 -31.77 -16.33
N SER A 712 -10.79 -31.13 -16.96
CA SER A 712 -9.58 -31.79 -17.46
C SER A 712 -8.38 -30.85 -17.48
N THR A 713 -7.16 -31.39 -17.44
CA THR A 713 -5.90 -30.64 -17.62
C THR A 713 -5.11 -31.09 -18.86
N ALA A 714 -5.63 -32.04 -19.64
CA ALA A 714 -4.97 -32.51 -20.85
C ALA A 714 -4.91 -31.41 -21.93
N THR A 715 -3.89 -31.44 -22.79
CA THR A 715 -3.77 -30.47 -23.90
C THR A 715 -4.93 -30.57 -24.88
N ASN A 716 -5.29 -31.79 -25.30
CA ASN A 716 -6.38 -32.06 -26.24
C ASN A 716 -7.32 -33.14 -25.66
N PRO A 717 -8.23 -32.80 -24.72
CA PRO A 717 -9.08 -33.78 -24.07
C PRO A 717 -10.17 -34.30 -25.02
N VAL A 718 -10.58 -35.55 -24.80
CA VAL A 718 -11.80 -36.14 -25.36
C VAL A 718 -12.82 -36.29 -24.24
N LYS A 719 -14.03 -35.75 -24.41
CA LYS A 719 -15.09 -35.73 -23.40
C LYS A 719 -16.37 -36.34 -23.96
N ARG A 720 -16.92 -37.33 -23.23
CA ARG A 720 -18.27 -37.84 -23.44
C ARG A 720 -19.26 -37.16 -22.48
N TYR A 721 -20.33 -36.59 -23.01
CA TYR A 721 -21.43 -36.04 -22.23
C TYR A 721 -22.47 -37.12 -21.91
N GLY A 722 -23.06 -37.05 -20.71
CA GLY A 722 -24.06 -38.03 -20.27
C GLY A 722 -25.42 -37.88 -20.95
N SER A 723 -25.70 -36.70 -21.51
CA SER A 723 -26.98 -36.33 -22.12
C SER A 723 -26.78 -35.38 -23.30
N ALA A 724 -27.74 -35.34 -24.21
CA ALA A 724 -27.80 -34.29 -25.23
C ALA A 724 -28.05 -32.93 -24.56
N GLY A 725 -27.47 -31.88 -25.11
CA GLY A 725 -27.62 -30.53 -24.59
C GLY A 725 -26.56 -29.56 -25.12
N SER A 726 -26.73 -28.28 -24.80
CA SER A 726 -25.73 -27.25 -25.03
C SER A 726 -24.96 -27.01 -23.75
N TYR A 727 -23.64 -27.17 -23.82
CA TYR A 727 -22.72 -27.05 -22.70
C TYR A 727 -21.77 -25.88 -22.94
N THR A 728 -21.64 -24.99 -21.95
CA THR A 728 -20.67 -23.88 -22.01
C THR A 728 -19.31 -24.40 -21.57
N VAL A 729 -18.43 -24.64 -22.53
CA VAL A 729 -17.07 -25.12 -22.28
C VAL A 729 -16.13 -23.94 -22.11
N LYS A 730 -15.30 -23.99 -21.07
CA LYS A 730 -14.30 -22.98 -20.74
C LYS A 730 -12.91 -23.63 -20.73
N LEU A 731 -11.98 -23.07 -21.50
CA LEU A 731 -10.54 -23.32 -21.39
C LEU A 731 -9.90 -22.13 -20.70
N THR A 732 -9.23 -22.37 -19.59
CA THR A 732 -8.28 -21.43 -18.99
C THR A 732 -6.87 -21.93 -19.26
N VAL A 733 -6.02 -21.10 -19.85
CA VAL A 733 -4.59 -21.38 -20.01
C VAL A 733 -3.79 -20.46 -19.11
N THR A 734 -2.66 -20.96 -18.61
CA THR A 734 -1.66 -20.19 -17.86
C THR A 734 -0.33 -20.31 -18.57
N ASP A 735 0.36 -19.21 -18.81
CA ASP A 735 1.70 -19.20 -19.39
C ASP A 735 2.82 -19.50 -18.36
N ASP A 736 4.06 -19.52 -18.83
CA ASP A 736 5.29 -19.78 -18.07
C ASP A 736 5.69 -18.63 -17.13
N LYS A 737 5.01 -17.49 -17.20
CA LYS A 737 5.18 -16.34 -16.32
C LYS A 737 3.92 -16.06 -15.47
N GLY A 738 2.96 -16.97 -15.47
CA GLY A 738 1.80 -17.02 -14.58
C GLY A 738 0.57 -16.21 -14.99
N ALA A 739 0.54 -15.53 -16.15
CA ALA A 739 -0.70 -14.87 -16.60
C ALA A 739 -1.64 -15.89 -17.22
N THR A 740 -2.93 -15.55 -17.22
CA THR A 740 -3.98 -16.47 -17.66
C THR A 740 -4.88 -15.81 -18.68
N ALA A 741 -5.44 -16.63 -19.55
CA ALA A 741 -6.52 -16.24 -20.41
C ALA A 741 -7.57 -17.32 -20.50
N THR A 742 -8.78 -16.90 -20.86
CA THR A 742 -9.94 -17.78 -20.97
C THR A 742 -10.54 -17.71 -22.36
N ALA A 743 -10.81 -18.87 -22.95
CA ALA A 743 -11.72 -19.02 -24.07
C ALA A 743 -12.99 -19.73 -23.61
N THR A 744 -14.16 -19.24 -24.03
CA THR A 744 -15.45 -19.87 -23.73
C THR A 744 -16.19 -20.13 -25.04
N ARG A 745 -16.80 -21.31 -25.17
CA ARG A 745 -17.58 -21.70 -26.34
C ARG A 745 -18.73 -22.61 -25.94
N THR A 746 -19.92 -22.36 -26.48
CA THR A 746 -21.04 -23.29 -26.34
C THR A 746 -20.87 -24.45 -27.31
N VAL A 747 -20.82 -25.66 -26.77
CA VAL A 747 -20.75 -26.91 -27.53
C VAL A 747 -22.09 -27.62 -27.39
N THR A 748 -22.77 -27.86 -28.51
CA THR A 748 -24.01 -28.63 -28.52
C THR A 748 -23.72 -30.06 -28.92
N VAL A 749 -24.08 -30.98 -28.05
CA VAL A 749 -23.95 -32.43 -28.27
C VAL A 749 -25.33 -33.06 -28.32
N ALA A 750 -25.49 -34.06 -29.18
CA ALA A 750 -26.77 -34.74 -29.38
C ALA A 750 -26.55 -36.24 -29.18
N SER A 751 -27.55 -36.96 -28.69
CA SER A 751 -27.45 -38.38 -28.37
C SER A 751 -27.32 -39.32 -29.59
N GLY A 752 -27.06 -38.79 -30.79
CA GLY A 752 -26.85 -39.57 -31.99
C GLY A 752 -25.94 -38.83 -32.97
N GLY A 753 -24.91 -39.52 -33.46
CA GLY A 753 -24.31 -39.15 -34.73
C GLY A 753 -25.39 -39.17 -35.82
N GLY A 754 -25.44 -38.12 -36.62
CA GLY A 754 -26.13 -38.03 -37.91
C GLY A 754 -27.48 -38.75 -38.08
N GLY A 755 -28.57 -38.01 -37.92
CA GLY A 755 -29.67 -38.05 -38.90
C GLY A 755 -31.08 -38.30 -38.36
N GLY A 756 -31.94 -37.28 -38.45
CA GLY A 756 -33.39 -37.46 -38.61
C GLY A 756 -34.19 -38.03 -37.44
N THR A 757 -35.50 -37.76 -37.45
CA THR A 757 -36.48 -38.44 -36.59
C THR A 757 -36.52 -39.93 -36.92
N GLU A 758 -36.85 -40.82 -35.98
CA GLU A 758 -37.11 -42.24 -36.28
C GLU A 758 -38.23 -42.33 -37.33
N CYS A 759 -38.06 -43.17 -38.35
CA CYS A 759 -39.07 -43.30 -39.41
C CYS A 759 -40.40 -43.79 -38.82
N THR A 760 -41.54 -43.29 -39.33
CA THR A 760 -42.86 -43.60 -38.77
C THR A 760 -43.57 -44.76 -39.48
N GLY A 761 -42.98 -45.28 -40.56
CA GLY A 761 -43.52 -46.43 -41.31
C GLY A 761 -43.68 -47.66 -40.41
N THR A 762 -44.75 -48.41 -40.62
CA THR A 762 -45.09 -49.60 -39.82
C THR A 762 -44.17 -50.79 -40.11
N ASP A 763 -43.56 -50.85 -41.30
CA ASP A 763 -42.48 -51.80 -41.58
C ASP A 763 -41.17 -51.25 -40.98
N THR A 764 -40.59 -52.01 -40.07
CA THR A 764 -39.38 -51.63 -39.34
C THR A 764 -38.12 -51.60 -40.22
N ARG A 765 -38.21 -52.11 -41.46
CA ARG A 765 -37.15 -52.06 -42.47
C ARG A 765 -37.31 -50.87 -43.42
N GLU A 766 -38.46 -50.21 -43.41
CA GLU A 766 -38.73 -49.09 -44.31
C GLU A 766 -38.08 -47.82 -43.76
N LEU A 767 -37.23 -47.20 -44.58
CA LEU A 767 -36.72 -45.85 -44.42
C LEU A 767 -37.58 -44.87 -45.23
N GLY A 768 -37.79 -43.69 -44.68
CA GLY A 768 -38.47 -42.56 -45.31
C GLY A 768 -37.55 -41.34 -45.46
N GLN A 769 -38.10 -40.25 -45.99
CA GLN A 769 -37.33 -39.03 -46.22
C GLN A 769 -36.81 -38.42 -44.90
N ASN A 770 -35.49 -38.18 -44.82
CA ASN A 770 -34.84 -37.50 -43.69
C ASN A 770 -35.11 -38.14 -42.32
N CYS A 771 -35.25 -39.46 -42.29
CA CYS A 771 -35.47 -40.23 -41.06
C CYS A 771 -34.49 -41.40 -40.93
N GLN A 772 -34.51 -42.04 -39.75
CA GLN A 772 -33.59 -43.14 -39.41
C GLN A 772 -34.31 -44.39 -38.91
N ARG A 773 -33.60 -45.52 -38.98
CA ARG A 773 -33.90 -46.80 -38.34
C ARG A 773 -32.76 -47.21 -37.42
N GLY A 774 -33.01 -47.11 -36.12
CA GLY A 774 -32.05 -47.55 -35.09
C GLY A 774 -31.99 -49.06 -34.89
N ASN A 775 -31.09 -49.50 -34.01
CA ASN A 775 -31.02 -50.86 -33.46
C ASN A 775 -30.90 -52.01 -34.48
N GLN A 776 -30.28 -51.76 -35.63
CA GLN A 776 -29.97 -52.81 -36.59
C GLN A 776 -28.90 -53.75 -36.02
N SER A 777 -29.05 -55.04 -36.29
CA SER A 777 -28.13 -56.08 -35.85
C SER A 777 -28.10 -57.23 -36.85
N ALA A 778 -26.95 -57.87 -36.98
CA ALA A 778 -26.80 -59.13 -37.72
C ALA A 778 -25.58 -59.90 -37.20
N THR A 779 -25.64 -61.23 -37.27
CA THR A 779 -24.52 -62.12 -36.94
C THR A 779 -23.55 -62.22 -38.11
N THR A 780 -22.26 -62.46 -37.83
CA THR A 780 -21.18 -62.57 -38.82
C THR A 780 -21.60 -63.37 -40.07
N GLY A 781 -21.39 -62.81 -41.26
CA GLY A 781 -21.77 -63.39 -42.56
C GLY A 781 -23.25 -63.22 -42.96
N ASN A 782 -24.09 -62.63 -42.10
CA ASN A 782 -25.50 -62.34 -42.38
C ASN A 782 -25.73 -60.85 -42.64
N TYR A 783 -26.99 -60.49 -42.89
CA TYR A 783 -27.37 -59.13 -43.30
C TYR A 783 -28.55 -58.59 -42.49
N ALA A 784 -28.56 -57.28 -42.27
CA ALA A 784 -29.77 -56.52 -41.96
C ALA A 784 -30.25 -55.80 -43.23
N TYR A 785 -31.54 -55.83 -43.51
CA TYR A 785 -32.13 -55.38 -44.79
C TYR A 785 -33.08 -54.20 -44.58
N LEU A 786 -32.87 -53.11 -45.33
CA LEU A 786 -33.72 -51.90 -45.30
C LEU A 786 -34.06 -51.42 -46.71
N TYR A 787 -35.21 -50.80 -46.89
CA TYR A 787 -35.62 -50.26 -48.19
C TYR A 787 -36.25 -48.88 -48.06
N LEU A 788 -36.34 -48.16 -49.16
CA LEU A 788 -37.05 -46.89 -49.25
C LEU A 788 -37.67 -46.69 -50.63
N TYR A 789 -38.71 -45.88 -50.69
CA TYR A 789 -39.31 -45.41 -51.94
C TYR A 789 -38.81 -44.00 -52.25
N VAL A 790 -38.02 -43.87 -53.31
CA VAL A 790 -37.48 -42.59 -53.75
C VAL A 790 -38.47 -41.90 -54.70
N PRO A 791 -38.88 -40.65 -54.45
CA PRO A 791 -39.73 -39.88 -55.34
C PRO A 791 -39.09 -39.61 -56.70
N ALA A 792 -39.91 -39.43 -57.74
CA ALA A 792 -39.41 -39.02 -59.04
C ALA A 792 -38.79 -37.61 -58.97
N GLY A 793 -37.62 -37.44 -59.59
CA GLY A 793 -36.91 -36.16 -59.63
C GLY A 793 -35.94 -35.91 -58.47
N THR A 794 -35.77 -36.86 -57.53
CA THR A 794 -34.73 -36.79 -56.51
C THR A 794 -33.34 -36.76 -57.16
N THR A 795 -32.59 -35.69 -56.93
CA THR A 795 -31.25 -35.49 -57.52
C THR A 795 -30.14 -36.18 -56.73
N GLN A 796 -30.39 -36.50 -55.46
CA GLN A 796 -29.42 -37.18 -54.61
C GLN A 796 -30.11 -37.94 -53.48
N LEU A 797 -29.62 -39.16 -53.19
CA LEU A 797 -29.94 -39.94 -52.01
C LEU A 797 -28.66 -40.22 -51.22
N LYS A 798 -28.64 -39.82 -49.95
CA LYS A 798 -27.56 -40.15 -49.03
C LYS A 798 -28.05 -41.19 -48.01
N ILE A 799 -27.29 -42.26 -47.83
CA ILE A 799 -27.53 -43.30 -46.83
C ILE A 799 -26.32 -43.35 -45.91
N THR A 800 -26.55 -43.21 -44.60
CA THR A 800 -25.47 -43.20 -43.61
C THR A 800 -25.75 -44.25 -42.55
N THR A 801 -24.76 -45.09 -42.27
CA THR A 801 -24.76 -45.96 -41.08
C THR A 801 -23.93 -45.31 -39.99
N SER A 802 -24.38 -45.42 -38.74
CA SER A 802 -23.62 -44.93 -37.60
C SER A 802 -23.96 -45.64 -36.30
N GLY A 803 -23.06 -45.53 -35.32
CA GLY A 803 -23.24 -46.10 -33.98
C GLY A 803 -23.17 -47.63 -33.95
N GLY A 804 -23.65 -48.21 -32.85
CA GLY A 804 -23.58 -49.65 -32.61
C GLY A 804 -22.18 -50.19 -32.30
N THR A 805 -22.10 -51.49 -32.06
CA THR A 805 -20.86 -52.29 -31.91
C THR A 805 -20.71 -53.23 -33.10
N GLY A 806 -19.52 -53.81 -33.30
CA GLY A 806 -19.25 -54.73 -34.41
C GLY A 806 -18.72 -54.04 -35.67
N ASP A 807 -18.87 -54.73 -36.81
CA ASP A 807 -18.33 -54.29 -38.11
C ASP A 807 -19.34 -54.60 -39.22
N ALA A 808 -19.89 -53.56 -39.85
CA ALA A 808 -21.03 -53.63 -40.74
C ALA A 808 -20.78 -52.87 -42.05
N ASP A 809 -20.53 -53.59 -43.13
CA ASP A 809 -20.37 -53.00 -44.46
C ASP A 809 -21.73 -52.61 -45.07
N LEU A 810 -21.82 -51.43 -45.68
CA LEU A 810 -23.07 -50.89 -46.27
C LEU A 810 -23.14 -51.15 -47.78
N TYR A 811 -24.26 -51.70 -48.25
CA TYR A 811 -24.53 -51.98 -49.66
C TYR A 811 -25.85 -51.38 -50.14
N TYR A 812 -25.91 -51.01 -51.43
CA TYR A 812 -27.06 -50.41 -52.08
C TYR A 812 -27.34 -51.03 -53.46
N SER A 813 -28.62 -51.24 -53.81
CA SER A 813 -29.08 -51.67 -55.13
C SER A 813 -30.49 -51.20 -55.48
N THR A 814 -30.78 -51.11 -56.78
CA THR A 814 -32.08 -50.73 -57.34
C THR A 814 -32.90 -51.93 -57.85
N SER A 815 -32.29 -53.12 -57.92
CA SER A 815 -32.89 -54.33 -58.53
C SER A 815 -33.20 -55.45 -57.54
N GLY A 816 -33.12 -55.17 -56.23
CA GLY A 816 -33.36 -56.11 -55.14
C GLY A 816 -32.32 -55.98 -54.02
N TRP A 817 -32.39 -56.86 -53.01
CA TRP A 817 -31.50 -56.85 -51.85
C TRP A 817 -30.02 -57.00 -52.25
N PRO A 818 -29.18 -55.98 -52.02
CA PRO A 818 -27.76 -56.09 -52.37
C PRO A 818 -27.01 -57.02 -51.42
N GLY A 819 -25.96 -57.66 -51.92
CA GLY A 819 -25.06 -58.51 -51.13
C GLY A 819 -23.61 -58.37 -51.58
N THR A 820 -22.69 -59.08 -50.92
CA THR A 820 -21.23 -58.96 -51.15
C THR A 820 -20.79 -59.22 -52.60
N THR A 821 -21.59 -59.96 -53.38
CA THR A 821 -21.30 -60.31 -54.79
C THR A 821 -22.20 -59.60 -55.82
N SER A 822 -23.26 -58.92 -55.39
CA SER A 822 -24.21 -58.24 -56.29
C SER A 822 -24.77 -56.97 -55.64
N TYR A 823 -24.34 -55.81 -56.13
CA TYR A 823 -24.72 -54.48 -55.60
C TYR A 823 -24.50 -53.40 -56.67
N THR A 824 -25.15 -52.25 -56.51
CA THR A 824 -24.90 -51.06 -57.33
C THR A 824 -23.79 -50.19 -56.73
N GLN A 825 -23.83 -49.96 -55.42
CA GLN A 825 -22.76 -49.28 -54.68
C GLN A 825 -22.54 -49.95 -53.32
N ARG A 826 -21.33 -49.78 -52.75
CA ARG A 826 -21.00 -50.24 -51.41
C ARG A 826 -20.01 -49.29 -50.73
N ALA A 827 -20.06 -49.23 -49.42
CA ALA A 827 -19.09 -48.56 -48.56
C ALA A 827 -18.64 -49.56 -47.50
N THR A 828 -17.35 -49.91 -47.54
CA THR A 828 -16.75 -50.96 -46.70
C THR A 828 -15.57 -50.42 -45.90
N GLY A 829 -15.24 -51.05 -44.78
CA GLY A 829 -14.10 -50.68 -43.94
C GLY A 829 -14.38 -50.98 -42.47
N SER A 830 -13.37 -50.85 -41.60
CA SER A 830 -13.54 -51.21 -40.19
C SER A 830 -14.60 -50.37 -39.48
N GLY A 831 -15.52 -51.05 -38.78
CA GLY A 831 -16.54 -50.44 -37.93
C GLY A 831 -17.89 -50.30 -38.61
N ASN A 832 -18.73 -49.37 -38.15
CA ASN A 832 -20.13 -49.27 -38.59
C ASN A 832 -20.45 -47.91 -39.25
N ASN A 833 -19.48 -47.00 -39.35
CA ASN A 833 -19.71 -45.63 -39.80
C ASN A 833 -19.42 -45.51 -41.30
N HIS A 834 -20.44 -45.73 -42.13
CA HIS A 834 -20.34 -45.67 -43.57
C HIS A 834 -21.33 -44.67 -44.15
N THR A 835 -21.04 -44.18 -45.36
CA THR A 835 -21.94 -43.28 -46.08
C THR A 835 -21.86 -43.57 -47.56
N LEU A 836 -23.02 -43.71 -48.18
CA LEU A 836 -23.20 -43.77 -49.62
C LEU A 836 -23.97 -42.54 -50.10
N THR A 837 -23.53 -41.96 -51.22
CA THR A 837 -24.21 -40.86 -51.90
C THR A 837 -24.52 -41.29 -53.33
N ILE A 838 -25.80 -41.48 -53.62
CA ILE A 838 -26.31 -41.89 -54.91
C ILE A 838 -26.82 -40.64 -55.61
N ASN A 839 -26.18 -40.27 -56.72
CA ASN A 839 -26.63 -39.15 -57.54
C ASN A 839 -27.69 -39.63 -58.54
N ASN A 840 -28.80 -38.89 -58.65
CA ASN A 840 -29.95 -39.21 -59.49
C ASN A 840 -30.49 -40.65 -59.29
N PRO A 841 -30.85 -41.04 -58.04
CA PRO A 841 -31.45 -42.35 -57.78
C PRO A 841 -32.74 -42.55 -58.60
N PRO A 842 -33.01 -43.77 -59.10
CA PRO A 842 -34.25 -44.04 -59.81
C PRO A 842 -35.45 -43.93 -58.86
N ALA A 843 -36.55 -43.40 -59.41
CA ALA A 843 -37.82 -43.34 -58.70
C ALA A 843 -38.34 -44.75 -58.38
N GLY A 844 -38.93 -44.93 -57.20
CA GLY A 844 -39.46 -46.21 -56.75
C GLY A 844 -38.59 -46.90 -55.71
N ALA A 845 -38.69 -48.24 -55.63
CA ALA A 845 -38.06 -49.02 -54.58
C ALA A 845 -36.54 -49.07 -54.72
N ASN A 846 -35.84 -48.79 -53.62
CA ASN A 846 -34.40 -48.88 -53.50
C ASN A 846 -34.05 -49.70 -52.25
N TYR A 847 -33.02 -50.54 -52.35
CA TYR A 847 -32.70 -51.58 -51.37
C TYR A 847 -31.31 -51.39 -50.77
N ILE A 848 -31.23 -51.63 -49.48
CA ILE A 848 -30.05 -51.40 -48.65
C ILE A 848 -29.80 -52.66 -47.81
N SER A 849 -28.55 -53.06 -47.70
CA SER A 849 -28.13 -54.15 -46.83
C SER A 849 -26.91 -53.76 -46.00
N LEU A 850 -26.90 -54.14 -44.73
CA LEU A 850 -25.72 -54.08 -43.87
C LEU A 850 -25.18 -55.50 -43.72
N HIS A 851 -24.01 -55.77 -44.28
CA HIS A 851 -23.33 -57.07 -44.17
C HIS A 851 -22.46 -57.10 -42.92
N ALA A 852 -22.68 -58.09 -42.04
CA ALA A 852 -21.88 -58.28 -40.84
C ALA A 852 -20.53 -58.92 -41.17
N VAL A 853 -19.49 -58.10 -41.36
CA VAL A 853 -18.08 -58.59 -41.43
C VAL A 853 -17.70 -59.21 -40.09
N SER A 854 -18.16 -58.61 -39.01
CA SER A 854 -18.29 -59.24 -37.69
C SER A 854 -19.69 -58.97 -37.14
N SER A 855 -20.16 -59.77 -36.18
CA SER A 855 -21.49 -59.58 -35.60
C SER A 855 -21.65 -58.16 -35.05
N PHE A 856 -22.68 -57.44 -35.50
CA PHE A 856 -22.94 -56.06 -35.11
C PHE A 856 -24.30 -55.92 -34.43
N SER A 857 -24.42 -54.91 -33.56
CA SER A 857 -25.67 -54.60 -32.86
C SER A 857 -25.77 -53.10 -32.56
N GLY A 858 -26.99 -52.57 -32.55
CA GLY A 858 -27.23 -51.17 -32.22
C GLY A 858 -26.89 -50.17 -33.35
N VAL A 859 -26.67 -50.65 -34.58
CA VAL A 859 -26.33 -49.78 -35.71
C VAL A 859 -27.57 -49.01 -36.16
N THR A 860 -27.40 -47.73 -36.45
CA THR A 860 -28.45 -46.86 -36.98
C THR A 860 -28.22 -46.61 -38.46
N VAL A 861 -29.29 -46.67 -39.25
CA VAL A 861 -29.26 -46.38 -40.70
C VAL A 861 -30.16 -45.18 -40.95
N SER A 862 -29.62 -44.10 -41.51
CA SER A 862 -30.38 -42.90 -41.88
C SER A 862 -30.37 -42.67 -43.38
N SER A 863 -31.45 -42.07 -43.87
CA SER A 863 -31.54 -41.63 -45.27
C SER A 863 -31.88 -40.15 -45.38
N ALA A 864 -31.29 -39.46 -46.34
CA ALA A 864 -31.53 -38.04 -46.63
C ALA A 864 -31.63 -37.84 -48.14
N TYR A 865 -32.75 -37.25 -48.59
CA TYR A 865 -33.05 -36.95 -49.99
C TYR A 865 -34.21 -35.95 -50.10
#